data_AF-A0A183TEK3-F1
#
_entry.id   AF-A0A183TEK3-F1
#
_cell.length_a   1.000
_cell.length_b   1.000
_cell.length_c   1.000
_cell.angle_alpha   90.00
_cell.angle_beta   90.00
_cell.angle_gamma   90.00
#
_symmetry.space_group_name_H-M   'P 1'
#
loop_
_entity.id
_entity.type
_entity.pdbx_description
1 polymer ?
#
loop_
_entity_poly.entity_id
_entity_poly.type
_entity_poly.pdbx_seq_one_letter_code
_entity_poly.pdbx_strand_id
1 'polypeptide(L)'
;MFEGREIKLTPSCAAFITMNPGYAGRTELPDNLKALFRPISMMVPDYKLIAEVILYSEGFESSKTLALKMTQMYKLCSEQLSRQDHYDFGMRALKSVLVMAGALKRENADKPEDVVLIRALKDSNLPKFLVQDAVLFQAILQDLFPGVVLPEHDYGHFQAVIEEVTASFGLQVVPQQVTKVIQFYETLLVRHGVMLVGPTGGGKTTVYKILAKTLGNLHADGLGEENPAYQPVKTYVLNPKSITMGELYGEVNAVTFEWHDGLMAFVVRQTCVDPTSDHQWIICDGPVDALWIENMNTVLDDNKMLCLANSERIKLTQYVHMLFEVADLAVASPATVSRCGMVYVDPNDLGWLPYVQTWMSTMETKLSEGVRNYLLKLFNTYVDAGLKFIMKLPTIIPQVPISRVRTMCVLIEVLLTHEGAPDLKGDVQKLQPTLAITFVFAFLWGLAGNVVGDRTNDVESFIRNLFEDCSDARMPPSSDLWSCYVDYKLRRFDNWEKLMPKFQYNKNVPFFDCFVPTVDTVRYGYILEKLLAAKQSVLFTGETGVGKTSSFRTQEMIVGKLEKRKKGVLGAPKQKRIILFVDDLNMPKLDTYGSQPPIELLRQLQDFGGFYDRDKLTWISIEDVTLSAACGPPGGGRNPTTPRLIRHFTVLAIPPPAEFTLKRIFTAIMQGFMLDYPAALRPLAEPIVNGAVEMYGRLASELLPTPAKSHYVFNLRDLSKCIQGILQTNPISIRDKGCLTRLFYHECSRVFHDRLIDDIDRNFFNTMLAEIASKFFSESIEAAKFSSNPLFFGDFMTVGAPREERLYEEITDFPKLQGVLQEYLEDYNMVYSKESKLVFFVDAIQHVCRIARMIRQDRGNALLVGVGGTGKQSLTR
;
A
#
# COMPACT_ATOMS: atom_id res chain seq x y z
N MET A 1 38.86 -37.12 19.92
CA MET A 1 37.47 -37.06 20.42
C MET A 1 36.83 -35.79 19.88
N PHE A 2 35.68 -35.89 19.20
CA PHE A 2 34.91 -34.77 18.61
C PHE A 2 33.45 -34.96 19.01
N GLU A 3 32.83 -33.95 19.64
CA GLU A 3 31.47 -34.04 20.23
C GLU A 3 31.24 -35.29 21.10
N GLY A 4 32.23 -35.67 21.91
CA GLY A 4 32.16 -36.84 22.79
C GLY A 4 32.31 -38.20 22.08
N ARG A 5 32.55 -38.24 20.76
CA ARG A 5 32.81 -39.47 20.00
C ARG A 5 34.29 -39.59 19.63
N GLU A 6 34.84 -40.79 19.72
CA GLU A 6 36.17 -41.08 19.18
C GLU A 6 36.09 -41.26 17.67
N ILE A 7 36.81 -40.41 16.93
CA ILE A 7 36.88 -40.45 15.47
C ILE A 7 38.34 -40.54 15.03
N LYS A 8 38.59 -41.29 13.95
CA LYS A 8 39.91 -41.44 13.34
C LYS A 8 40.28 -40.15 12.60
N LEU A 9 41.48 -39.62 12.86
CA LEU A 9 42.00 -38.45 12.17
C LEU A 9 42.50 -38.83 10.77
N THR A 10 42.09 -38.06 9.76
CA THR A 10 42.51 -38.22 8.37
C THR A 10 43.38 -37.02 7.97
N PRO A 11 44.70 -37.18 7.74
CA PRO A 11 45.61 -36.07 7.44
C PRO A 11 45.28 -35.29 6.16
N SER A 12 44.52 -35.87 5.24
CA SER A 12 44.04 -35.19 4.02
C SER A 12 42.79 -34.33 4.22
N CYS A 13 42.19 -34.36 5.41
CA CYS A 13 41.03 -33.53 5.72
C CYS A 13 41.48 -32.08 5.93
N ALA A 14 41.06 -31.19 5.04
CA ALA A 14 41.30 -29.75 5.14
C ALA A 14 39.97 -28.98 5.12
N ALA A 15 39.91 -27.88 5.87
CA ALA A 15 38.77 -26.98 5.88
C ALA A 15 39.12 -25.71 5.10
N PHE A 16 38.23 -25.31 4.18
CA PHE A 16 38.34 -24.07 3.43
C PHE A 16 37.10 -23.22 3.71
N ILE A 17 37.31 -21.94 4.03
CA ILE A 17 36.22 -20.98 4.20
C ILE A 17 36.37 -19.90 3.14
N THR A 18 35.33 -19.71 2.34
CA THR A 18 35.24 -18.61 1.38
C THR A 18 34.56 -17.42 2.02
N MET A 19 35.22 -16.26 2.05
CA MET A 19 34.70 -15.02 2.62
C MET A 19 34.69 -13.93 1.56
N ASN A 20 33.56 -13.22 1.43
CA ASN A 20 33.43 -12.03 0.60
C ASN A 20 33.15 -10.83 1.54
N PRO A 21 34.18 -10.04 1.90
CA PRO A 21 34.00 -8.88 2.77
C PRO A 21 33.00 -7.88 2.16
N GLY A 22 32.15 -7.28 2.99
CA GLY A 22 31.24 -6.20 2.56
C GLY A 22 29.97 -6.61 1.80
N TYR A 23 29.69 -7.92 1.67
CA TYR A 23 28.41 -8.39 1.11
C TYR A 23 27.28 -8.27 2.13
N ALA A 24 26.17 -7.63 1.74
CA ALA A 24 24.96 -7.54 2.56
C ALA A 24 24.41 -8.93 2.90
N GLY A 25 24.02 -9.14 4.16
CA GLY A 25 23.50 -10.43 4.65
C GLY A 25 24.56 -11.40 5.20
N ARG A 26 25.86 -11.09 5.06
CA ARG A 26 26.95 -11.92 5.61
C ARG A 26 27.57 -11.29 6.84
N THR A 27 27.78 -12.08 7.88
CA THR A 27 28.53 -11.68 9.07
C THR A 27 30.01 -11.95 8.90
N GLU A 28 30.84 -11.06 9.44
CA GLU A 28 32.27 -11.35 9.52
C GLU A 28 32.55 -12.55 10.43
N LEU A 29 33.61 -13.27 10.10
CA LEU A 29 34.11 -14.34 10.95
C LEU A 29 34.62 -13.76 12.28
N PRO A 30 34.28 -14.36 13.43
CA PRO A 30 34.89 -14.02 14.71
C PRO A 30 36.42 -14.12 14.67
N ASP A 31 37.13 -13.21 15.34
CA ASP A 31 38.59 -13.11 15.26
C ASP A 31 39.32 -14.37 15.76
N ASN A 32 38.74 -15.04 16.76
CA ASN A 32 39.23 -16.34 17.25
C ASN A 32 39.18 -17.43 16.16
N LEU A 33 38.17 -17.41 15.27
CA LEU A 33 38.10 -18.33 14.15
C LEU A 33 39.06 -17.89 13.04
N LYS A 34 39.13 -16.58 12.72
CA LYS A 34 40.05 -16.04 11.71
C LYS A 34 41.51 -16.45 12.00
N ALA A 35 41.94 -16.45 13.27
CA ALA A 35 43.29 -16.84 13.67
C ALA A 35 43.65 -18.31 13.37
N LEU A 36 42.66 -19.19 13.21
CA LEU A 36 42.86 -20.61 12.89
C LEU A 36 43.06 -20.88 11.39
N PHE A 37 42.75 -19.90 10.53
CA PHE A 37 42.82 -20.05 9.08
C PHE A 37 43.95 -19.22 8.47
N ARG A 38 44.58 -19.75 7.42
CA ARG A 38 45.53 -19.00 6.60
C ARG A 38 44.76 -18.20 5.55
N PRO A 39 44.87 -16.86 5.50
CA PRO A 39 44.20 -16.07 4.48
C PRO A 39 44.84 -16.31 3.11
N ILE A 40 44.00 -16.48 2.09
CA ILE A 40 44.40 -16.56 0.69
C ILE A 40 43.57 -15.54 -0.08
N SER A 41 44.25 -14.54 -0.67
CA SER A 41 43.59 -13.52 -1.48
C SER A 41 43.45 -14.01 -2.92
N MET A 42 42.20 -14.16 -3.38
CA MET A 42 41.89 -14.50 -4.76
C MET A 42 41.77 -13.20 -5.57
N MET A 43 42.67 -12.99 -6.52
CA MET A 43 42.64 -11.81 -7.42
C MET A 43 41.64 -12.01 -8.56
N VAL A 44 41.20 -10.91 -9.19
CA VAL A 44 40.30 -10.95 -10.36
C VAL A 44 40.97 -11.75 -11.48
N PRO A 45 40.31 -12.78 -12.03
CA PRO A 45 40.91 -13.61 -13.07
C PRO A 45 40.95 -12.88 -14.42
N ASP A 46 41.82 -13.33 -15.32
CA ASP A 46 41.88 -12.82 -16.69
C ASP A 46 40.68 -13.31 -17.51
N TYR A 47 39.66 -12.46 -17.66
CA TYR A 47 38.44 -12.78 -18.40
C TYR A 47 38.71 -13.10 -19.88
N LYS A 48 39.75 -12.50 -20.48
CA LYS A 48 40.06 -12.70 -21.89
C LYS A 48 40.60 -14.11 -22.11
N LEU A 49 41.55 -14.53 -21.28
CA LEU A 49 42.10 -15.88 -21.37
C LEU A 49 41.02 -16.94 -21.15
N ILE A 50 40.14 -16.73 -20.16
CA ILE A 50 39.06 -17.68 -19.90
C ILE A 50 38.05 -17.72 -21.07
N ALA A 51 37.68 -16.55 -21.61
CA ALA A 51 36.78 -16.48 -22.75
C ALA A 51 37.37 -17.15 -24.00
N GLU A 52 38.66 -16.97 -24.27
CA GLU A 52 39.38 -17.62 -25.37
C GLU A 52 39.35 -19.15 -25.24
N VAL A 53 39.68 -19.66 -24.05
CA VAL A 53 39.65 -21.11 -23.76
C VAL A 53 38.24 -21.69 -23.94
N ILE A 54 37.20 -21.00 -23.45
CA ILE A 54 35.82 -21.45 -23.59
C ILE A 54 35.39 -21.44 -25.06
N LEU A 55 35.58 -20.33 -25.79
CA LEU A 55 35.23 -20.26 -27.22
C LEU A 55 35.94 -21.34 -28.03
N TYR A 56 37.23 -21.57 -27.76
CA TYR A 56 37.97 -22.64 -28.40
C TYR A 56 37.37 -24.02 -28.10
N SER A 57 36.98 -24.27 -26.85
CA SER A 57 36.31 -25.53 -26.46
C SER A 57 34.91 -25.71 -27.09
N GLU A 58 34.24 -24.60 -27.42
CA GLU A 58 32.93 -24.58 -28.09
C GLU A 58 33.04 -24.67 -29.62
N GLY A 59 34.27 -24.75 -30.18
CA GLY A 59 34.51 -24.95 -31.60
C GLY A 59 34.74 -23.69 -32.43
N PHE A 60 35.12 -22.57 -31.79
CA PHE A 60 35.47 -21.33 -32.50
C PHE A 60 36.96 -21.29 -32.90
N GLU A 61 37.23 -21.13 -34.18
CA GLU A 61 38.58 -20.99 -34.73
C GLU A 61 39.18 -19.61 -34.42
N SER A 62 38.37 -18.54 -34.53
CA SER A 62 38.79 -17.15 -34.29
C SER A 62 38.67 -16.72 -32.81
N SER A 63 38.70 -17.69 -31.89
CA SER A 63 38.47 -17.53 -30.44
C SER A 63 39.28 -16.40 -29.79
N LYS A 64 40.57 -16.24 -30.13
CA LYS A 64 41.44 -15.19 -29.56
C LYS A 64 40.97 -13.77 -29.87
N THR A 65 40.57 -13.51 -31.12
CA THR A 65 40.09 -12.18 -31.56
C THR A 65 38.71 -11.90 -30.99
N LEU A 66 37.83 -12.90 -31.04
CA LEU A 66 36.45 -12.80 -30.53
C LEU A 66 36.41 -12.60 -29.00
N ALA A 67 37.26 -13.30 -28.25
CA ALA A 67 37.40 -13.12 -26.80
C ALA A 67 37.85 -11.70 -26.42
N LEU A 68 38.78 -11.11 -27.18
CA LEU A 68 39.21 -9.71 -26.98
C LEU A 68 38.03 -8.75 -27.17
N LYS A 69 37.30 -8.86 -28.28
CA LYS A 69 36.15 -8.00 -28.58
C LYS A 69 35.05 -8.16 -27.53
N MET A 70 34.76 -9.39 -27.12
CA MET A 70 33.71 -9.68 -26.14
C MET A 70 34.05 -9.09 -24.76
N THR A 71 35.29 -9.26 -24.29
CA THR A 71 35.70 -8.71 -22.99
C THR A 71 35.76 -7.18 -23.01
N GLN A 72 36.17 -6.57 -24.12
CA GLN A 72 36.10 -5.13 -24.31
C GLN A 72 34.65 -4.62 -24.32
N MET A 73 33.74 -5.35 -24.96
CA MET A 73 32.32 -4.99 -24.99
C MET A 73 31.71 -4.93 -23.58
N TYR A 74 31.93 -5.96 -22.76
CA TYR A 74 31.43 -5.99 -21.38
C TYR A 74 32.07 -4.89 -20.51
N LYS A 75 33.36 -4.60 -20.73
CA LYS A 75 34.03 -3.48 -20.07
C LYS A 75 33.38 -2.14 -20.45
N LEU A 76 33.20 -1.87 -21.74
CA LEU A 76 32.55 -0.65 -22.23
C LEU A 76 31.09 -0.55 -21.73
N CYS A 77 30.34 -1.65 -21.73
CA CYS A 77 28.99 -1.68 -21.19
C CYS A 77 28.97 -1.30 -19.70
N SER A 78 29.92 -1.81 -18.91
CA SER A 78 30.02 -1.49 -17.48
C SER A 78 30.43 -0.03 -17.19
N GLU A 79 31.13 0.62 -18.12
CA GLU A 79 31.64 1.98 -17.98
C GLU A 79 30.69 3.04 -18.58
N GLN A 80 29.94 2.70 -19.64
CA GLN A 80 29.14 3.66 -20.41
C GLN A 80 27.63 3.55 -20.21
N LEU A 81 27.10 2.37 -19.88
CA LEU A 81 25.65 2.20 -19.66
C LEU A 81 25.24 2.76 -18.30
N SER A 82 23.95 3.07 -18.15
CA SER A 82 23.41 3.49 -16.87
C SER A 82 23.58 2.41 -15.80
N ARG A 83 23.75 2.83 -14.53
CA ARG A 83 23.95 1.91 -13.41
C ARG A 83 22.59 1.43 -12.92
N GLN A 84 22.30 0.13 -13.12
CA GLN A 84 21.04 -0.52 -12.71
C GLN A 84 21.30 -1.76 -11.85
N ASP A 85 20.40 -2.07 -10.92
CA ASP A 85 20.56 -3.21 -9.98
C ASP A 85 20.50 -4.58 -10.67
N HIS A 86 19.85 -4.66 -11.83
CA HIS A 86 19.67 -5.88 -12.61
C HIS A 86 20.72 -6.04 -13.73
N TYR A 87 21.67 -5.10 -13.86
CA TYR A 87 22.76 -5.22 -14.82
C TYR A 87 23.87 -6.08 -14.23
N ASP A 88 24.22 -7.17 -14.94
CA ASP A 88 25.34 -8.04 -14.59
C ASP A 88 26.32 -8.15 -15.77
N PHE A 89 27.52 -7.61 -15.55
CA PHE A 89 28.65 -7.68 -16.47
C PHE A 89 29.79 -8.57 -15.92
N GLY A 90 29.51 -9.38 -14.91
CA GLY A 90 30.47 -10.28 -14.27
C GLY A 90 30.79 -11.54 -15.09
N MET A 91 31.75 -12.32 -14.58
CA MET A 91 32.24 -13.54 -15.26
C MET A 91 31.15 -14.61 -15.49
N ARG A 92 30.12 -14.67 -14.63
CA ARG A 92 29.02 -15.62 -14.78
C ARG A 92 28.12 -15.27 -15.97
N ALA A 93 27.79 -14.00 -16.13
CA ALA A 93 27.09 -13.50 -17.31
C ALA A 93 27.92 -13.78 -18.57
N LEU A 94 29.22 -13.45 -18.55
CA LEU A 94 30.14 -13.72 -19.65
C LEU A 94 30.16 -15.21 -20.04
N LYS A 95 30.37 -16.11 -19.06
CA LYS A 95 30.35 -17.56 -19.27
C LYS A 95 29.03 -18.03 -19.88
N SER A 96 27.90 -17.51 -19.41
CA SER A 96 26.58 -17.90 -19.92
C SER A 96 26.41 -17.55 -21.40
N VAL A 97 26.86 -16.35 -21.81
CA VAL A 97 26.83 -15.95 -23.22
C VAL A 97 27.77 -16.80 -24.07
N LEU A 98 28.94 -17.15 -23.55
CA LEU A 98 29.89 -18.00 -24.27
C LEU A 98 29.33 -19.40 -24.54
N VAL A 99 28.69 -20.01 -23.55
CA VAL A 99 28.04 -21.32 -23.69
C VAL A 99 26.86 -21.23 -24.66
N MET A 100 26.06 -20.16 -24.60
CA MET A 100 24.98 -19.88 -25.56
C MET A 100 25.52 -19.74 -26.99
N ALA A 101 26.62 -19.01 -27.18
CA ALA A 101 27.26 -18.85 -28.49
C ALA A 101 27.75 -20.20 -29.05
N GLY A 102 28.27 -21.07 -28.19
CA GLY A 102 28.65 -22.44 -28.57
C GLY A 102 27.47 -23.29 -29.03
N ALA A 103 26.34 -23.23 -28.32
CA ALA A 103 25.11 -23.91 -28.73
C ALA A 103 24.61 -23.38 -30.09
N LEU A 104 24.54 -22.07 -30.26
CA LEU A 104 24.13 -21.44 -31.52
C LEU A 104 25.09 -21.77 -32.68
N LYS A 105 26.38 -21.91 -32.42
CA LYS A 105 27.38 -22.31 -33.42
C LYS A 105 27.18 -23.76 -33.87
N ARG A 106 26.81 -24.66 -32.96
CA ARG A 106 26.47 -26.06 -33.31
C ARG A 106 25.21 -26.15 -34.17
N GLU A 107 24.21 -25.33 -33.86
CA GLU A 107 22.96 -25.29 -34.64
C GLU A 107 23.15 -24.62 -36.01
N ASN A 108 24.07 -23.65 -36.11
CA ASN A 108 24.33 -22.86 -37.32
C ASN A 108 25.79 -22.96 -37.74
N ALA A 109 26.26 -24.17 -38.07
CA ALA A 109 27.67 -24.44 -38.33
C ALA A 109 28.24 -23.63 -39.51
N ASP A 110 27.41 -23.36 -40.52
CA ASP A 110 27.69 -22.64 -41.76
C ASP A 110 27.81 -21.12 -41.59
N LYS A 111 27.26 -20.56 -40.50
CA LYS A 111 27.28 -19.11 -40.28
C LYS A 111 28.64 -18.61 -39.79
N PRO A 112 29.03 -17.39 -40.18
CA PRO A 112 30.23 -16.72 -39.66
C PRO A 112 30.23 -16.65 -38.13
N GLU A 113 31.39 -16.92 -37.52
CA GLU A 113 31.53 -16.99 -36.06
C GLU A 113 31.21 -15.68 -35.35
N ASP A 114 31.54 -14.55 -35.97
CA ASP A 114 31.22 -13.21 -35.49
C ASP A 114 29.72 -12.96 -35.46
N VAL A 115 28.98 -13.35 -36.50
CA VAL A 115 27.51 -13.25 -36.57
C VAL A 115 26.86 -14.08 -35.46
N VAL A 116 27.34 -15.30 -35.23
CA VAL A 116 26.83 -16.18 -34.16
C VAL A 116 27.08 -15.58 -32.78
N LEU A 117 28.29 -15.07 -32.53
CA LEU A 117 28.64 -14.45 -31.25
C LEU A 117 27.82 -13.17 -31.01
N ILE A 118 27.68 -12.32 -32.02
CA ILE A 118 26.89 -11.09 -31.95
C ILE A 118 25.43 -11.42 -31.62
N ARG A 119 24.86 -12.47 -32.23
CA ARG A 119 23.51 -12.95 -31.93
C ARG A 119 23.39 -13.35 -30.46
N ALA A 120 24.28 -14.19 -29.96
CA ALA A 120 24.29 -14.59 -28.54
C ALA A 120 24.40 -13.38 -27.58
N LEU A 121 25.22 -12.38 -27.94
CA LEU A 121 25.39 -11.15 -27.17
C LEU A 121 24.12 -10.30 -27.12
N LYS A 122 23.39 -10.21 -28.24
CA LYS A 122 22.11 -9.50 -28.32
C LYS A 122 21.04 -10.23 -27.53
N ASP A 123 20.84 -11.52 -27.80
CA ASP A 123 19.76 -12.33 -27.21
C ASP A 123 19.92 -12.39 -25.68
N SER A 124 21.16 -12.46 -25.18
CA SER A 124 21.40 -12.48 -23.73
C SER A 124 21.26 -11.12 -23.03
N ASN A 125 21.48 -9.98 -23.71
CA ASN A 125 21.62 -8.68 -23.03
C ASN A 125 20.52 -7.67 -23.36
N LEU A 126 19.98 -7.66 -24.59
CA LEU A 126 18.89 -6.75 -24.95
C LEU A 126 17.64 -6.91 -24.07
N PRO A 127 17.25 -8.13 -23.60
CA PRO A 127 16.12 -8.26 -22.70
C PRO A 127 16.33 -7.54 -21.35
N LYS A 128 17.58 -7.30 -20.95
CA LYS A 128 17.93 -6.72 -19.65
C LYS A 128 17.92 -5.19 -19.67
N PHE A 129 18.19 -4.57 -20.81
CA PHE A 129 18.50 -3.15 -20.87
C PHE A 129 17.26 -2.26 -20.92
N LEU A 130 17.41 -1.06 -20.36
CA LEU A 130 16.51 0.06 -20.60
C LEU A 130 16.53 0.46 -22.08
N VAL A 131 15.45 1.10 -22.55
CA VAL A 131 15.32 1.52 -23.96
C VAL A 131 16.49 2.42 -24.41
N GLN A 132 16.92 3.35 -23.56
CA GLN A 132 18.02 4.27 -23.86
C GLN A 132 19.39 3.54 -23.91
N ASP A 133 19.60 2.61 -22.98
CA ASP A 133 20.83 1.81 -22.91
C ASP A 133 20.91 0.79 -24.04
N ALA A 134 19.78 0.27 -24.53
CA ALA A 134 19.75 -0.61 -25.68
C ALA A 134 20.27 0.07 -26.96
N VAL A 135 20.04 1.38 -27.12
CA VAL A 135 20.59 2.18 -28.23
C VAL A 135 22.11 2.32 -28.09
N LEU A 136 22.60 2.65 -26.88
CA LEU A 136 24.03 2.74 -26.60
C LEU A 136 24.75 1.40 -26.81
N PHE A 137 24.14 0.31 -26.37
CA PHE A 137 24.65 -1.04 -26.58
C PHE A 137 24.79 -1.39 -28.06
N GLN A 138 23.79 -1.02 -28.88
CA GLN A 138 23.88 -1.22 -30.33
C GLN A 138 25.02 -0.41 -30.95
N ALA A 139 25.25 0.82 -30.49
CA ALA A 139 26.37 1.64 -30.94
C ALA A 139 27.74 1.02 -30.55
N ILE A 140 27.89 0.54 -29.31
CA ILE A 140 29.10 -0.19 -28.87
C ILE A 140 29.33 -1.44 -29.73
N LEU A 141 28.26 -2.16 -30.06
CA LEU A 141 28.34 -3.37 -30.87
C LEU A 141 28.77 -3.05 -32.31
N GLN A 142 28.26 -1.97 -32.91
CA GLN A 142 28.67 -1.50 -34.24
C GLN A 142 30.13 -1.04 -34.30
N ASP A 143 30.64 -0.43 -33.23
CA ASP A 143 32.04 0.00 -33.13
C ASP A 143 33.01 -1.19 -33.05
N LEU A 144 32.67 -2.23 -32.27
CA LEU A 144 33.50 -3.43 -32.11
C LEU A 144 33.39 -4.41 -33.30
N PHE A 145 32.26 -4.42 -33.99
CA PHE A 145 31.96 -5.30 -35.13
C PHE A 145 31.47 -4.49 -36.35
N PRO A 146 32.35 -3.68 -36.97
CA PRO A 146 31.96 -2.84 -38.09
C PRO A 146 31.61 -3.68 -39.32
N GLY A 147 30.54 -3.29 -40.03
CA GLY A 147 30.14 -3.91 -41.30
C GLY A 147 29.38 -5.24 -41.17
N VAL A 148 29.11 -5.74 -39.97
CA VAL A 148 28.34 -6.97 -39.76
C VAL A 148 26.85 -6.64 -39.67
N VAL A 149 26.07 -7.08 -40.67
CA VAL A 149 24.60 -6.98 -40.66
C VAL A 149 24.03 -8.32 -40.20
N LEU A 150 23.23 -8.28 -39.14
CA LEU A 150 22.55 -9.47 -38.65
C LEU A 150 21.29 -9.71 -39.46
N PRO A 151 21.03 -10.93 -39.94
CA PRO A 151 19.74 -11.27 -40.51
C PRO A 151 18.66 -11.18 -39.42
N GLU A 152 17.52 -10.56 -39.72
CA GLU A 152 16.37 -10.61 -38.83
C GLU A 152 15.87 -12.05 -38.70
N HIS A 153 15.55 -12.46 -37.48
CA HIS A 153 15.01 -13.78 -37.22
C HIS A 153 13.50 -13.73 -37.43
N ASP A 154 13.00 -14.51 -38.39
CA ASP A 154 11.56 -14.62 -38.62
C ASP A 154 10.94 -15.58 -37.60
N TYR A 155 10.19 -15.02 -36.65
CA TYR A 155 9.42 -15.80 -35.68
C TYR A 155 8.06 -16.26 -36.24
N GLY A 156 7.68 -15.82 -37.45
CA GLY A 156 6.50 -16.18 -38.23
C GLY A 156 5.35 -16.79 -37.44
N HIS A 157 5.30 -18.13 -37.41
CA HIS A 157 4.22 -18.87 -36.78
C HIS A 157 4.15 -18.68 -35.25
N PHE A 158 5.29 -18.64 -34.55
CA PHE A 158 5.33 -18.40 -33.11
C PHE A 158 4.77 -17.02 -32.76
N GLN A 159 5.16 -15.99 -33.51
CA GLN A 159 4.61 -14.64 -33.32
C GLN A 159 3.11 -14.58 -33.63
N ALA A 160 2.66 -15.19 -34.72
CA ALA A 160 1.25 -15.23 -35.08
C ALA A 160 0.38 -15.85 -33.96
N VAL A 161 0.83 -16.95 -33.35
CA VAL A 161 0.11 -17.58 -32.23
C VAL A 161 0.13 -16.70 -30.97
N ILE A 162 1.20 -15.94 -30.71
CA ILE A 162 1.21 -14.94 -29.62
C ILE A 162 0.11 -13.89 -29.84
N GLU A 163 0.01 -13.36 -31.06
CA GLU A 163 -0.99 -12.34 -31.40
C GLU A 163 -2.42 -12.89 -31.30
N GLU A 164 -2.65 -14.12 -31.79
CA GLU A 164 -3.93 -14.82 -31.66
C GLU A 164 -4.30 -15.07 -30.20
N VAL A 165 -3.36 -15.59 -29.39
CA VAL A 165 -3.58 -15.82 -27.97
C VAL A 165 -3.89 -14.52 -27.25
N THR A 166 -3.17 -13.44 -27.55
CA THR A 166 -3.42 -12.11 -26.99
C THR A 166 -4.84 -11.65 -27.28
N ALA A 167 -5.30 -11.80 -28.52
CA ALA A 167 -6.68 -11.50 -28.91
C ALA A 167 -7.71 -12.42 -28.21
N SER A 168 -7.38 -13.71 -27.99
CA SER A 168 -8.26 -14.66 -27.28
C SER A 168 -8.48 -14.29 -25.80
N PHE A 169 -7.52 -13.62 -25.17
CA PHE A 169 -7.67 -13.02 -23.83
C PHE A 169 -8.49 -11.72 -23.85
N GLY A 170 -8.96 -11.27 -25.02
CA GLY A 170 -9.67 -10.00 -25.20
C GLY A 170 -8.76 -8.77 -25.12
N LEU A 171 -7.44 -8.94 -25.20
CA LEU A 171 -6.45 -7.87 -25.05
C LEU A 171 -6.07 -7.27 -26.40
N GLN A 172 -5.60 -6.01 -26.39
CA GLN A 172 -5.02 -5.40 -27.57
C GLN A 172 -3.61 -5.94 -27.85
N VAL A 173 -3.32 -6.21 -29.12
CA VAL A 173 -1.99 -6.62 -29.57
C VAL A 173 -1.08 -5.40 -29.62
N VAL A 174 -0.05 -5.39 -28.76
CA VAL A 174 0.96 -4.33 -28.69
C VAL A 174 2.31 -4.93 -29.11
N PRO A 175 2.94 -4.47 -30.20
CA PRO A 175 4.17 -5.07 -30.72
C PRO A 175 5.30 -5.19 -29.69
N GLN A 176 5.47 -4.17 -28.84
CA GLN A 176 6.49 -4.16 -27.79
C GLN A 176 6.24 -5.27 -26.76
N GLN A 177 4.98 -5.55 -26.41
CA GLN A 177 4.64 -6.66 -25.52
C GLN A 177 4.92 -8.01 -26.17
N VAL A 178 4.59 -8.18 -27.46
CA VAL A 178 4.91 -9.39 -28.23
C VAL A 178 6.41 -9.67 -28.21
N THR A 179 7.24 -8.65 -28.44
CA THR A 179 8.70 -8.76 -28.31
C THR A 179 9.12 -9.22 -26.91
N LYS A 180 8.48 -8.72 -25.84
CA LYS A 180 8.77 -9.15 -24.47
C LYS A 180 8.35 -10.60 -24.19
N VAL A 181 7.27 -11.08 -24.80
CA VAL A 181 6.88 -12.51 -24.73
C VAL A 181 7.94 -13.39 -25.38
N ILE A 182 8.45 -13.00 -26.55
CA ILE A 182 9.52 -13.72 -27.26
C ILE A 182 10.81 -13.72 -26.42
N GLN A 183 11.25 -12.56 -25.94
CA GLN A 183 12.44 -12.44 -25.08
C GLN A 183 12.32 -13.29 -23.81
N PHE A 184 11.12 -13.36 -23.23
CA PHE A 184 10.87 -14.20 -22.06
C PHE A 184 10.99 -15.70 -22.39
N TYR A 185 10.44 -16.13 -23.53
CA TYR A 185 10.58 -17.50 -24.01
C TYR A 185 12.05 -17.89 -24.24
N GLU A 186 12.81 -17.08 -24.97
CA GLU A 186 14.22 -17.34 -25.25
C GLU A 186 15.06 -17.41 -23.96
N THR A 187 14.75 -16.55 -22.99
CA THR A 187 15.43 -16.56 -21.70
C THR A 187 15.13 -17.85 -20.92
N LEU A 188 13.92 -18.39 -21.01
CA LEU A 188 13.54 -19.66 -20.36
C LEU A 188 14.20 -20.89 -20.97
N LEU A 189 14.51 -20.86 -22.27
CA LEU A 189 15.24 -21.96 -22.93
C LEU A 189 16.66 -22.10 -22.37
N VAL A 190 17.26 -21.01 -21.92
CA VAL A 190 18.65 -20.98 -21.45
C VAL A 190 18.75 -21.10 -19.93
N ARG A 191 17.81 -20.51 -19.19
CA ARG A 191 17.85 -20.48 -17.72
C ARG A 191 16.51 -20.95 -17.14
N HIS A 192 16.58 -21.85 -16.16
CA HIS A 192 15.40 -22.31 -15.41
C HIS A 192 14.95 -21.31 -14.34
N GLY A 193 15.81 -20.38 -13.93
CA GLY A 193 15.47 -19.27 -13.04
C GLY A 193 15.39 -17.96 -13.83
N VAL A 194 14.23 -17.30 -13.89
CA VAL A 194 14.04 -16.06 -14.67
C VAL A 194 13.29 -15.00 -13.86
N MET A 195 13.78 -13.77 -13.89
CA MET A 195 13.15 -12.62 -13.25
C MET A 195 12.56 -11.67 -14.30
N LEU A 196 11.25 -11.43 -14.21
CA LEU A 196 10.54 -10.34 -14.87
C LEU A 196 10.65 -9.11 -13.97
N VAL A 197 11.52 -8.18 -14.36
CA VAL A 197 11.86 -6.98 -13.58
C VAL A 197 11.21 -5.76 -14.22
N GLY A 198 10.71 -4.83 -13.41
CA GLY A 198 10.33 -3.51 -13.89
C GLY A 198 9.19 -2.91 -13.08
N PRO A 199 8.90 -1.61 -13.25
CA PRO A 199 7.87 -0.94 -12.47
C PRO A 199 6.47 -1.55 -12.59
N THR A 200 5.60 -1.12 -11.69
CA THR A 200 4.19 -1.53 -11.68
C THR A 200 3.47 -0.99 -12.92
N GLY A 201 2.69 -1.83 -13.60
CA GLY A 201 1.87 -1.41 -14.75
C GLY A 201 2.42 -1.79 -16.13
N GLY A 202 3.57 -2.46 -16.23
CA GLY A 202 4.13 -2.91 -17.52
C GLY A 202 3.60 -4.24 -18.08
N GLY A 203 2.62 -4.88 -17.44
CA GLY A 203 2.02 -6.12 -17.99
C GLY A 203 2.84 -7.39 -17.79
N LYS A 204 3.78 -7.44 -16.85
CA LYS A 204 4.59 -8.65 -16.53
C LYS A 204 3.75 -9.92 -16.36
N THR A 205 2.66 -9.81 -15.59
CA THR A 205 1.71 -10.92 -15.39
C THR A 205 1.07 -11.38 -16.70
N THR A 206 0.77 -10.45 -17.59
CA THR A 206 0.20 -10.71 -18.90
C THR A 206 1.22 -11.41 -19.82
N VAL A 207 2.48 -10.97 -19.81
CA VAL A 207 3.57 -11.56 -20.61
C VAL A 207 3.71 -13.06 -20.38
N TYR A 208 3.86 -13.51 -19.12
CA TYR A 208 4.03 -14.94 -18.87
C TYR A 208 2.73 -15.73 -19.10
N LYS A 209 1.54 -15.14 -18.84
CA LYS A 209 0.26 -15.83 -19.11
C LYS A 209 0.02 -16.06 -20.59
N ILE A 210 0.34 -15.07 -21.43
CA ILE A 210 0.28 -15.22 -22.88
C ILE A 210 1.24 -16.32 -23.30
N LEU A 211 2.51 -16.30 -22.86
CA LEU A 211 3.47 -17.34 -23.21
C LEU A 211 3.00 -18.75 -22.80
N ALA A 212 2.50 -18.90 -21.56
CA ALA A 212 2.00 -20.18 -21.06
C ALA A 212 0.90 -20.76 -21.95
N LYS A 213 -0.03 -19.91 -22.42
CA LYS A 213 -1.12 -20.32 -23.30
C LYS A 213 -0.64 -20.55 -24.75
N THR A 214 0.28 -19.73 -25.25
CA THR A 214 0.94 -19.91 -26.56
C THR A 214 1.62 -21.27 -26.65
N LEU A 215 2.43 -21.66 -25.64
CA LEU A 215 3.09 -22.96 -25.64
C LEU A 215 2.09 -24.13 -25.62
N GLY A 216 0.99 -23.99 -24.87
CA GLY A 216 -0.08 -24.98 -24.87
C GLY A 216 -0.82 -25.09 -26.20
N ASN A 217 -1.05 -23.98 -26.91
CA ASN A 217 -1.67 -23.99 -28.23
C ASN A 217 -0.75 -24.61 -29.29
N LEU A 218 0.53 -24.21 -29.32
CA LEU A 218 1.53 -24.77 -30.24
C LEU A 218 1.70 -26.29 -30.06
N HIS A 219 1.64 -26.76 -28.80
CA HIS A 219 1.63 -28.19 -28.52
C HIS A 219 0.39 -28.89 -29.10
N ALA A 220 -0.79 -28.29 -28.92
CA ALA A 220 -2.05 -28.84 -29.43
C ALA A 220 -2.11 -28.86 -30.97
N ASP A 221 -1.44 -27.92 -31.64
CA ASP A 221 -1.34 -27.84 -33.09
C ASP A 221 -0.35 -28.86 -33.70
N GLY A 222 0.22 -29.74 -32.89
CA GLY A 222 1.13 -30.81 -33.32
C GLY A 222 2.59 -30.39 -33.47
N LEU A 223 2.92 -29.11 -33.29
CA LEU A 223 4.28 -28.58 -33.37
C LEU A 223 5.16 -28.95 -32.15
N GLY A 224 4.57 -29.57 -31.13
CA GLY A 224 5.31 -30.14 -30.01
C GLY A 224 6.22 -31.32 -30.40
N GLU A 225 5.92 -32.01 -31.52
CA GLU A 225 6.79 -33.05 -32.06
C GLU A 225 8.02 -32.47 -32.77
N GLU A 226 7.87 -31.29 -33.39
CA GLU A 226 8.97 -30.58 -34.07
C GLU A 226 9.88 -29.84 -33.08
N ASN A 227 9.30 -29.23 -32.05
CA ASN A 227 10.05 -28.56 -30.99
C ASN A 227 9.65 -29.08 -29.61
N PRO A 228 10.52 -29.90 -28.97
CA PRO A 228 10.26 -30.47 -27.64
C PRO A 228 10.02 -29.43 -26.54
N ALA A 229 10.39 -28.16 -26.75
CA ALA A 229 10.15 -27.08 -25.81
C ALA A 229 8.69 -26.60 -25.75
N TYR A 230 7.89 -26.87 -26.80
CA TYR A 230 6.46 -26.54 -26.85
C TYR A 230 5.64 -27.57 -26.06
N GLN A 231 5.65 -27.39 -24.73
CA GLN A 231 4.87 -28.20 -23.79
C GLN A 231 3.82 -27.33 -23.08
N PRO A 232 2.68 -27.92 -22.66
CA PRO A 232 1.71 -27.23 -21.81
C PRO A 232 2.35 -26.74 -20.52
N VAL A 233 1.78 -25.69 -19.93
CA VAL A 233 2.33 -25.03 -18.74
C VAL A 233 1.34 -25.04 -17.57
N LYS A 234 1.78 -25.52 -16.41
CA LYS A 234 1.09 -25.43 -15.11
C LYS A 234 1.76 -24.33 -14.28
N THR A 235 0.97 -23.45 -13.67
CA THR A 235 1.47 -22.30 -12.90
C THR A 235 1.10 -22.38 -11.42
N TYR A 236 2.05 -22.03 -10.55
CA TYR A 236 1.87 -21.98 -9.10
C TYR A 236 2.38 -20.63 -8.59
N VAL A 237 1.46 -19.73 -8.22
CA VAL A 237 1.81 -18.36 -7.83
C VAL A 237 1.85 -18.21 -6.31
N LEU A 238 2.93 -17.64 -5.80
CA LEU A 238 3.25 -17.48 -4.39
C LEU A 238 3.69 -16.03 -4.15
N ASN A 239 3.34 -15.44 -2.99
CA ASN A 239 3.95 -14.20 -2.54
C ASN A 239 4.90 -14.50 -1.36
N PRO A 240 6.23 -14.52 -1.58
CA PRO A 240 7.20 -14.87 -0.54
C PRO A 240 7.17 -13.94 0.67
N LYS A 241 6.64 -12.71 0.52
CA LYS A 241 6.63 -11.67 1.55
C LYS A 241 5.30 -11.55 2.29
N SER A 242 4.24 -12.26 1.87
CA SER A 242 2.97 -12.27 2.62
C SER A 242 3.04 -13.17 3.86
N ILE A 243 3.98 -14.11 3.88
CA ILE A 243 4.26 -15.09 4.94
C ILE A 243 5.67 -14.90 5.51
N THR A 244 5.97 -15.57 6.62
CA THR A 244 7.30 -15.56 7.24
C THR A 244 8.26 -16.51 6.52
N MET A 245 9.56 -16.38 6.80
CA MET A 245 10.59 -17.26 6.23
C MET A 245 10.41 -18.73 6.64
N GLY A 246 10.00 -18.97 7.89
CA GLY A 246 9.68 -20.31 8.39
C GLY A 246 8.45 -20.90 7.71
N GLU A 247 7.40 -20.11 7.50
CA GLU A 247 6.21 -20.55 6.74
C GLU A 247 6.52 -20.79 5.25
N LEU A 248 7.53 -20.13 4.69
CA LEU A 248 7.92 -20.29 3.29
C LEU A 248 8.74 -21.56 3.05
N TYR A 249 9.78 -21.81 3.86
CA TYR A 249 10.71 -22.94 3.65
C TYR A 249 10.51 -24.13 4.60
N GLY A 250 9.76 -23.92 5.68
CA GLY A 250 9.61 -24.85 6.79
C GLY A 250 10.50 -24.46 7.97
N GLU A 251 10.03 -24.76 9.17
CA GLU A 251 10.75 -24.51 10.42
C GLU A 251 10.49 -25.61 11.44
N VAL A 252 11.43 -25.79 12.37
CA VAL A 252 11.22 -26.67 13.53
C VAL A 252 10.47 -25.87 14.58
N ASN A 253 9.32 -26.39 15.02
CA ASN A 253 8.58 -25.78 16.12
C ASN A 253 9.43 -25.86 17.40
N ALA A 254 9.75 -24.71 17.99
CA ALA A 254 10.63 -24.64 19.16
C ALA A 254 10.05 -25.30 20.43
N VAL A 255 8.73 -25.53 20.47
CA VAL A 255 8.05 -26.16 21.61
C VAL A 255 7.89 -27.66 21.41
N THR A 256 7.43 -28.10 20.24
CA THR A 256 7.16 -29.53 19.97
C THR A 256 8.36 -30.27 19.38
N PHE A 257 9.38 -29.54 18.90
CA PHE A 257 10.50 -30.06 18.11
C PHE A 257 10.09 -30.80 16.82
N GLU A 258 8.85 -30.65 16.38
CA GLU A 258 8.36 -31.22 15.13
C GLU A 258 8.67 -30.27 13.95
N TRP A 259 8.93 -30.87 12.79
CA TRP A 259 9.11 -30.12 11.54
C TRP A 259 7.76 -29.67 11.01
N HIS A 260 7.59 -28.36 10.87
CA HIS A 260 6.48 -27.78 10.12
C HIS A 260 6.96 -27.48 8.70
N ASP A 261 6.24 -27.99 7.69
CA ASP A 261 6.62 -27.82 6.30
C ASP A 261 6.33 -26.41 5.79
N GLY A 262 7.07 -25.98 4.76
CA GLY A 262 6.94 -24.66 4.15
C GLY A 262 6.15 -24.67 2.86
N LEU A 263 5.49 -23.56 2.53
CA LEU A 263 4.71 -23.41 1.30
C LEU A 263 5.56 -23.62 0.02
N MET A 264 6.77 -23.05 -0.04
CA MET A 264 7.68 -23.23 -1.18
C MET A 264 8.13 -24.68 -1.30
N ALA A 265 8.54 -25.28 -0.18
CA ALA A 265 8.97 -26.67 -0.13
C ALA A 265 7.87 -27.61 -0.61
N PHE A 266 6.64 -27.40 -0.13
CA PHE A 266 5.46 -28.15 -0.53
C PHE A 266 5.20 -28.08 -2.04
N VAL A 267 5.18 -26.86 -2.61
CA VAL A 267 4.92 -26.66 -4.05
C VAL A 267 6.02 -27.26 -4.90
N VAL A 268 7.30 -27.04 -4.56
CA VAL A 268 8.44 -27.63 -5.29
C VAL A 268 8.41 -29.16 -5.24
N ARG A 269 8.05 -29.74 -4.10
CA ARG A 269 7.90 -31.19 -3.97
C ARG A 269 6.79 -31.71 -4.86
N GLN A 270 5.64 -31.04 -4.89
CA GLN A 270 4.51 -31.41 -5.73
C GLN A 270 4.85 -31.35 -7.22
N THR A 271 5.55 -30.31 -7.68
CA THR A 271 5.91 -30.15 -9.10
C THR A 271 6.97 -31.14 -9.56
N CYS A 272 7.91 -31.53 -8.69
CA CYS A 272 8.95 -32.50 -9.04
C CYS A 272 8.45 -33.95 -9.09
N VAL A 273 7.29 -34.25 -8.48
CA VAL A 273 6.67 -35.58 -8.47
C VAL A 273 5.72 -35.79 -9.66
N ASP A 274 5.32 -34.71 -10.36
CA ASP A 274 4.45 -34.80 -11.53
C ASP A 274 5.12 -35.62 -12.64
N PRO A 275 4.51 -36.74 -13.11
CA PRO A 275 5.11 -37.58 -14.14
C PRO A 275 4.99 -36.98 -15.55
N THR A 276 4.24 -35.89 -15.74
CA THR A 276 4.08 -35.29 -17.07
C THR A 276 5.32 -34.50 -17.50
N SER A 277 5.50 -34.35 -18.80
CA SER A 277 6.50 -33.47 -19.41
C SER A 277 6.03 -32.01 -19.53
N ASP A 278 4.96 -31.65 -18.81
CA ASP A 278 4.45 -30.28 -18.81
C ASP A 278 5.42 -29.36 -18.07
N HIS A 279 5.60 -28.14 -18.58
CA HIS A 279 6.35 -27.13 -17.84
C HIS A 279 5.62 -26.78 -16.54
N GLN A 280 6.36 -26.77 -15.43
CA GLN A 280 5.87 -26.42 -14.10
C GLN A 280 6.50 -25.09 -13.69
N TRP A 281 5.73 -24.01 -13.73
CA TRP A 281 6.22 -22.67 -13.40
C TRP A 281 5.84 -22.28 -11.98
N ILE A 282 6.84 -22.13 -11.12
CA ILE A 282 6.69 -21.65 -9.75
C ILE A 282 7.01 -20.16 -9.74
N ILE A 283 5.98 -19.34 -9.55
CA ILE A 283 6.06 -17.89 -9.70
C ILE A 283 6.07 -17.23 -8.32
N CYS A 284 7.19 -16.61 -7.98
CA CYS A 284 7.35 -15.74 -6.83
C CYS A 284 6.94 -14.31 -7.19
N ASP A 285 5.72 -13.93 -6.86
CA ASP A 285 5.20 -12.59 -7.05
C ASP A 285 5.32 -11.76 -5.77
N GLY A 286 6.38 -10.96 -5.66
CA GLY A 286 6.61 -10.08 -4.51
C GLY A 286 8.01 -9.46 -4.50
N PRO A 287 8.31 -8.56 -3.55
CA PRO A 287 9.66 -8.02 -3.38
C PRO A 287 10.69 -9.12 -3.12
N VAL A 288 11.86 -9.01 -3.76
CA VAL A 288 13.01 -9.88 -3.50
C VAL A 288 13.97 -9.18 -2.54
N ASP A 289 14.38 -9.91 -1.51
CA ASP A 289 15.39 -9.45 -0.57
C ASP A 289 16.42 -10.55 -0.29
N ALA A 290 17.59 -10.14 0.20
CA ALA A 290 18.72 -11.03 0.42
C ALA A 290 18.48 -12.15 1.45
N LEU A 291 17.52 -12.03 2.37
CA LEU A 291 17.32 -13.06 3.40
C LEU A 291 16.65 -14.32 2.84
N TRP A 292 15.52 -14.16 2.14
CA TRP A 292 14.79 -15.34 1.67
C TRP A 292 15.34 -15.88 0.36
N ILE A 293 15.84 -15.01 -0.54
CA ILE A 293 16.29 -15.44 -1.87
C ILE A 293 17.61 -16.22 -1.82
N GLU A 294 18.46 -15.97 -0.81
CA GLU A 294 19.75 -16.64 -0.72
C GLU A 294 19.63 -18.14 -0.47
N ASN A 295 18.58 -18.59 0.20
CA ASN A 295 18.28 -20.02 0.37
C ASN A 295 17.97 -20.71 -0.97
N MET A 296 17.65 -19.96 -2.03
CA MET A 296 17.41 -20.50 -3.37
C MET A 296 18.64 -20.47 -4.27
N ASN A 297 19.78 -19.97 -3.80
CA ASN A 297 20.98 -19.89 -4.61
C ASN A 297 21.42 -21.25 -5.19
N THR A 298 21.28 -22.33 -4.42
CA THR A 298 21.65 -23.68 -4.88
C THR A 298 20.66 -24.23 -5.91
N VAL A 299 19.39 -23.84 -5.84
CA VAL A 299 18.37 -24.27 -6.82
C VAL A 299 18.42 -23.44 -8.09
N LEU A 300 18.81 -22.17 -8.01
CA LEU A 300 18.93 -21.26 -9.15
C LEU A 300 20.24 -21.41 -9.93
N ASP A 301 21.24 -22.08 -9.36
CA ASP A 301 22.49 -22.43 -10.05
C ASP A 301 22.34 -23.73 -10.88
N ASP A 302 23.41 -24.13 -11.57
CA ASP A 302 23.44 -25.36 -12.39
C ASP A 302 23.13 -26.65 -11.61
N ASN A 303 23.24 -26.60 -10.27
CA ASN A 303 22.92 -27.71 -9.38
C ASN A 303 21.43 -28.09 -9.37
N LYS A 304 20.53 -27.14 -9.64
CA LYS A 304 19.06 -27.34 -9.67
C LYS A 304 18.52 -28.08 -8.43
N MET A 305 19.07 -27.80 -7.25
CA MET A 305 18.73 -28.50 -6.01
C MET A 305 18.33 -27.53 -4.91
N LEU A 306 17.10 -27.69 -4.40
CA LEU A 306 16.60 -26.98 -3.22
C LEU A 306 17.04 -27.73 -1.96
N CYS A 307 17.71 -27.04 -1.05
CA CYS A 307 18.18 -27.58 0.22
C CYS A 307 17.40 -26.95 1.37
N LEU A 308 16.72 -27.77 2.17
CA LEU A 308 15.93 -27.32 3.32
C LEU A 308 16.70 -27.51 4.64
N ALA A 309 16.27 -26.81 5.69
CA ALA A 309 16.93 -26.84 7.00
C ALA A 309 16.86 -28.22 7.69
N ASN A 310 15.82 -29.02 7.38
CA ASN A 310 15.71 -30.43 7.80
C ASN A 310 16.65 -31.37 7.02
N SER A 311 17.56 -30.84 6.21
CA SER A 311 18.48 -31.58 5.33
C SER A 311 17.81 -32.32 4.15
N GLU A 312 16.52 -32.09 3.89
CA GLU A 312 15.86 -32.55 2.67
C GLU A 312 16.46 -31.84 1.45
N ARG A 313 16.71 -32.61 0.39
CA ARG A 313 17.29 -32.12 -0.87
C ARG A 313 16.37 -32.52 -2.01
N ILE A 314 15.75 -31.51 -2.64
CA ILE A 314 14.81 -31.72 -3.74
C ILE A 314 15.48 -31.25 -5.03
N LYS A 315 15.69 -32.17 -5.97
CA LYS A 315 16.29 -31.85 -7.28
C LYS A 315 15.19 -31.53 -8.28
N LEU A 316 15.26 -30.36 -8.92
CA LEU A 316 14.32 -29.97 -9.97
C LEU A 316 14.50 -30.84 -11.22
N THR A 317 13.38 -31.16 -11.86
CA THR A 317 13.39 -31.73 -13.21
C THR A 317 13.64 -30.62 -14.24
N GLN A 318 13.89 -30.99 -15.50
CA GLN A 318 14.12 -30.02 -16.58
C GLN A 318 12.88 -29.19 -16.96
N TYR A 319 11.69 -29.62 -16.54
CA TYR A 319 10.42 -28.95 -16.83
C TYR A 319 10.02 -27.94 -15.74
N VAL A 320 10.70 -27.94 -14.58
CA VAL A 320 10.41 -27.00 -13.49
C VAL A 320 11.20 -25.70 -13.69
N HIS A 321 10.49 -24.58 -13.72
CA HIS A 321 11.05 -23.24 -13.84
C HIS A 321 10.67 -22.39 -12.63
N MET A 322 11.63 -21.60 -12.15
CA MET A 322 11.47 -20.66 -11.04
C MET A 322 11.38 -19.24 -11.60
N LEU A 323 10.21 -18.63 -11.49
CA LEU A 323 9.93 -17.30 -12.03
C LEU A 323 9.80 -16.28 -10.91
N PHE A 324 10.24 -15.05 -11.15
CA PHE A 324 10.13 -13.96 -10.20
C PHE A 324 9.47 -12.75 -10.86
N GLU A 325 8.38 -12.25 -10.29
CA GLU A 325 7.78 -11.00 -10.72
C GLU A 325 8.09 -9.90 -9.70
N VAL A 326 9.04 -9.03 -10.05
CA VAL A 326 9.61 -8.03 -9.13
C VAL A 326 9.50 -6.62 -9.70
N ALA A 327 9.46 -5.62 -8.80
CA ALA A 327 9.49 -4.21 -9.20
C ALA A 327 10.91 -3.75 -9.51
N ASP A 328 11.82 -4.04 -8.59
CA ASP A 328 13.24 -3.71 -8.61
C ASP A 328 14.04 -4.81 -7.89
N LEU A 329 15.38 -4.69 -7.92
CA LEU A 329 16.31 -5.62 -7.30
C LEU A 329 17.29 -4.89 -6.37
N ALA A 330 16.90 -3.72 -5.82
CA ALA A 330 17.78 -2.85 -5.04
C ALA A 330 18.36 -3.53 -3.79
N VAL A 331 17.67 -4.55 -3.28
CA VAL A 331 18.03 -5.28 -2.05
C VAL A 331 18.40 -6.74 -2.33
N ALA A 332 18.50 -7.12 -3.61
CA ALA A 332 18.97 -8.44 -4.01
C ALA A 332 20.51 -8.48 -4.07
N SER A 333 21.11 -9.63 -3.76
CA SER A 333 22.56 -9.77 -3.87
C SER A 333 22.97 -9.95 -5.34
N PRO A 334 24.09 -9.36 -5.80
CA PRO A 334 24.57 -9.53 -7.19
C PRO A 334 24.79 -11.00 -7.58
N ALA A 335 25.15 -11.84 -6.61
CA ALA A 335 25.27 -13.28 -6.80
C ALA A 335 23.95 -13.94 -7.22
N THR A 336 22.83 -13.48 -6.67
CA THR A 336 21.48 -13.93 -7.02
C THR A 336 21.10 -13.47 -8.43
N VAL A 337 21.33 -12.19 -8.73
CA VAL A 337 21.08 -11.59 -10.05
C VAL A 337 21.85 -12.36 -11.14
N SER A 338 23.11 -12.69 -10.89
CA SER A 338 23.96 -13.42 -11.85
C SER A 338 23.45 -14.81 -12.24
N ARG A 339 22.64 -15.45 -11.37
CA ARG A 339 22.11 -16.81 -11.55
C ARG A 339 20.80 -16.86 -12.31
N CYS A 340 20.05 -15.76 -12.36
CA CYS A 340 18.74 -15.74 -13.01
C CYS A 340 18.79 -15.04 -14.37
N GLY A 341 17.97 -15.47 -15.32
CA GLY A 341 17.70 -14.70 -16.54
C GLY A 341 16.96 -13.41 -16.18
N MET A 342 17.23 -12.32 -16.89
CA MET A 342 16.63 -11.02 -16.62
C MET A 342 15.85 -10.57 -17.84
N VAL A 343 14.58 -10.24 -17.65
CA VAL A 343 13.73 -9.63 -18.67
C VAL A 343 13.12 -8.37 -18.06
N TYR A 344 13.59 -7.22 -18.52
CA TYR A 344 13.10 -5.92 -18.10
C TYR A 344 11.85 -5.55 -18.91
N VAL A 345 10.77 -5.19 -18.22
CA VAL A 345 9.48 -4.81 -18.79
C VAL A 345 9.12 -3.40 -18.36
N ASP A 346 9.20 -2.45 -19.31
CA ASP A 346 8.92 -1.04 -19.06
C ASP A 346 7.39 -0.76 -19.12
N PRO A 347 6.80 -0.05 -18.15
CA PRO A 347 5.40 0.38 -18.22
C PRO A 347 5.10 1.32 -19.40
N ASN A 348 6.08 2.06 -19.91
CA ASN A 348 5.88 2.99 -21.02
C ASN A 348 5.67 2.25 -22.36
N ASP A 349 6.20 1.03 -22.50
CA ASP A 349 6.01 0.19 -23.69
C ASP A 349 4.53 -0.20 -23.88
N LEU A 350 3.80 -0.40 -22.79
CA LEU A 350 2.37 -0.70 -22.82
C LEU A 350 1.51 0.58 -22.90
N GLY A 351 1.87 1.60 -22.12
CA GLY A 351 1.07 2.82 -21.99
C GLY A 351 -0.32 2.57 -21.40
N TRP A 352 -1.22 3.56 -21.52
CA TRP A 352 -2.58 3.49 -20.96
C TRP A 352 -3.67 3.21 -22.00
N LEU A 353 -3.44 3.53 -23.27
CA LEU A 353 -4.46 3.44 -24.33
C LEU A 353 -4.92 1.99 -24.61
N PRO A 354 -4.02 0.98 -24.67
CA PRO A 354 -4.44 -0.41 -24.88
C PRO A 354 -5.41 -0.92 -23.80
N TYR A 355 -5.25 -0.43 -22.56
CA TYR A 355 -6.17 -0.74 -21.46
C TYR A 355 -7.58 -0.15 -21.73
N VAL A 356 -7.66 1.11 -22.17
CA VAL A 356 -8.94 1.76 -22.48
C VAL A 356 -9.64 1.06 -23.64
N GLN A 357 -8.93 0.72 -24.70
CA GLN A 357 -9.49 -0.01 -25.84
C GLN A 357 -10.04 -1.38 -25.42
N THR A 358 -9.30 -2.11 -24.58
CA THR A 358 -9.76 -3.37 -23.97
C THR A 358 -10.98 -3.17 -23.09
N TRP A 359 -11.04 -2.11 -22.29
CA TRP A 359 -12.21 -1.79 -21.48
C TRP A 359 -13.42 -1.44 -22.36
N MET A 360 -13.24 -0.71 -23.47
CA MET A 360 -14.31 -0.38 -24.41
C MET A 360 -14.94 -1.62 -25.07
N SER A 361 -14.15 -2.67 -25.35
CA SER A 361 -14.71 -3.93 -25.87
C SER A 361 -15.53 -4.65 -24.79
N THR A 362 -15.12 -4.61 -23.52
CA THR A 362 -15.91 -5.19 -22.42
C THR A 362 -17.26 -4.47 -22.21
N MET A 363 -17.37 -3.22 -22.65
CA MET A 363 -18.59 -2.40 -22.58
C MET A 363 -19.54 -2.60 -23.77
N GLU A 364 -19.24 -3.47 -24.73
CA GLU A 364 -20.06 -3.74 -25.92
C GLU A 364 -21.51 -4.09 -25.62
N THR A 365 -21.71 -4.84 -24.53
CA THR A 365 -23.04 -5.27 -24.11
C THR A 365 -23.82 -4.17 -23.40
N LYS A 366 -23.13 -3.13 -22.89
CA LYS A 366 -23.72 -2.06 -22.08
C LYS A 366 -23.89 -0.75 -22.82
N LEU A 367 -23.01 -0.44 -23.78
CA LEU A 367 -22.95 0.84 -24.49
C LEU A 367 -23.01 0.64 -26.01
N SER A 368 -23.80 1.48 -26.70
CA SER A 368 -23.88 1.45 -28.17
C SER A 368 -22.55 1.86 -28.82
N GLU A 369 -22.32 1.39 -30.03
CA GLU A 369 -21.08 1.66 -30.79
C GLU A 369 -20.80 3.16 -30.95
N GLY A 370 -21.82 3.96 -31.29
CA GLY A 370 -21.65 5.40 -31.42
C GLY A 370 -21.25 6.11 -30.13
N VAL A 371 -21.74 5.64 -28.97
CA VAL A 371 -21.32 6.15 -27.65
C VAL A 371 -19.86 5.77 -27.37
N ARG A 372 -19.48 4.52 -27.63
CA ARG A 372 -18.09 4.04 -27.44
C ARG A 372 -17.10 4.81 -28.30
N ASN A 373 -17.43 5.03 -29.58
CA ASN A 373 -16.59 5.79 -30.51
C ASN A 373 -16.41 7.25 -30.07
N TYR A 374 -17.48 7.89 -29.57
CA TYR A 374 -17.39 9.25 -29.04
C TYR A 374 -16.54 9.32 -27.76
N LEU A 375 -16.72 8.40 -26.81
CA LEU A 375 -15.88 8.34 -25.62
C LEU A 375 -14.40 8.11 -25.98
N LEU A 376 -14.11 7.18 -26.90
CA LEU A 376 -12.75 6.90 -27.35
C LEU A 376 -12.10 8.14 -28.01
N LYS A 377 -12.88 8.93 -28.77
CA LYS A 377 -12.42 10.24 -29.27
C LYS A 377 -12.00 11.16 -28.12
N LEU A 378 -12.83 11.30 -27.08
CA LEU A 378 -12.49 12.12 -25.91
C LEU A 378 -11.23 11.61 -25.18
N PHE A 379 -11.06 10.30 -25.04
CA PHE A 379 -9.85 9.70 -24.47
C PHE A 379 -8.60 10.11 -25.25
N ASN A 380 -8.60 9.91 -26.57
CA ASN A 380 -7.47 10.23 -27.43
C ASN A 380 -7.13 11.72 -27.47
N THR A 381 -8.14 12.59 -27.36
CA THR A 381 -7.94 14.05 -27.40
C THR A 381 -7.40 14.60 -26.07
N TYR A 382 -7.92 14.16 -24.93
CA TYR A 382 -7.73 14.88 -23.66
C TYR A 382 -6.86 14.17 -22.62
N VAL A 383 -6.82 12.83 -22.60
CA VAL A 383 -6.23 12.09 -21.47
C VAL A 383 -4.72 12.17 -21.41
N ASP A 384 -4.02 12.15 -22.55
CA ASP A 384 -2.55 12.22 -22.57
C ASP A 384 -2.03 13.55 -22.00
N ALA A 385 -2.60 14.68 -22.43
CA ALA A 385 -2.27 16.01 -21.91
C ALA A 385 -2.59 16.11 -20.40
N GLY A 386 -3.75 15.58 -19.99
CA GLY A 386 -4.16 15.50 -18.59
C GLY A 386 -3.19 14.73 -17.70
N LEU A 387 -2.81 13.52 -18.12
CA LEU A 387 -1.87 12.69 -17.39
C LEU A 387 -0.50 13.37 -17.26
N LYS A 388 0.03 13.94 -18.36
CA LYS A 388 1.33 14.65 -18.35
C LYS A 388 1.35 15.84 -17.40
N PHE A 389 0.23 16.56 -17.26
CA PHE A 389 0.09 17.67 -16.32
C PHE A 389 -0.03 17.16 -14.88
N ILE A 390 -0.98 16.27 -14.61
CA ILE A 390 -1.31 15.80 -13.25
C ILE A 390 -0.17 15.01 -12.64
N MET A 391 0.55 14.20 -13.42
CA MET A 391 1.69 13.40 -12.92
C MET A 391 2.89 14.26 -12.48
N LYS A 392 2.94 15.55 -12.84
CA LYS A 392 3.95 16.49 -12.34
C LYS A 392 3.55 17.12 -11.00
N LEU A 393 2.27 17.02 -10.61
CA LEU A 393 1.78 17.60 -9.37
C LEU A 393 2.13 16.69 -8.18
N PRO A 394 2.49 17.28 -7.02
CA PRO A 394 2.69 16.49 -5.82
C PRO A 394 1.36 15.86 -5.39
N THR A 395 1.42 14.60 -4.96
CA THR A 395 0.26 13.86 -4.43
C THR A 395 0.62 13.20 -3.12
N ILE A 396 -0.37 12.98 -2.26
CA ILE A 396 -0.16 12.40 -0.92
C ILE A 396 0.38 10.97 -1.03
N ILE A 397 -0.27 10.17 -1.89
CA ILE A 397 0.13 8.80 -2.19
C ILE A 397 0.50 8.71 -3.68
N PRO A 398 1.73 8.34 -4.04
CA PRO A 398 2.12 8.16 -5.45
C PRO A 398 1.26 7.09 -6.14
N GLN A 399 0.86 7.36 -7.39
CA GLN A 399 0.10 6.43 -8.22
C GLN A 399 0.75 6.26 -9.59
N VAL A 400 0.65 5.04 -10.13
CA VAL A 400 1.04 4.78 -11.53
C VAL A 400 -0.01 5.36 -12.50
N PRO A 401 0.39 5.88 -13.68
CA PRO A 401 -0.54 6.51 -14.63
C PRO A 401 -1.74 5.63 -15.00
N ILE A 402 -1.50 4.34 -15.25
CA ILE A 402 -2.55 3.38 -15.63
C ILE A 402 -3.63 3.20 -14.54
N SER A 403 -3.29 3.36 -13.25
CA SER A 403 -4.25 3.27 -12.14
C SER A 403 -5.23 4.44 -12.14
N ARG A 404 -4.76 5.64 -12.49
CA ARG A 404 -5.61 6.84 -12.64
C ARG A 404 -6.58 6.67 -13.81
N VAL A 405 -6.08 6.20 -14.96
CA VAL A 405 -6.92 5.92 -16.14
C VAL A 405 -7.93 4.81 -15.86
N ARG A 406 -7.54 3.75 -15.15
CA ARG A 406 -8.46 2.71 -14.68
C ARG A 406 -9.57 3.29 -13.82
N THR A 407 -9.23 4.15 -12.86
CA THR A 407 -10.23 4.82 -12.01
C THR A 407 -11.22 5.63 -12.85
N MET A 408 -10.72 6.40 -13.83
CA MET A 408 -11.56 7.15 -14.75
C MET A 408 -12.50 6.23 -15.55
N CYS A 409 -12.01 5.11 -16.08
CA CYS A 409 -12.83 4.13 -16.81
C CYS A 409 -13.94 3.55 -15.93
N VAL A 410 -13.61 3.15 -14.70
CA VAL A 410 -14.59 2.62 -13.73
C VAL A 410 -15.64 3.67 -13.37
N LEU A 411 -15.24 4.93 -13.16
CA LEU A 411 -16.20 6.01 -12.89
C LEU A 411 -17.16 6.23 -14.07
N ILE A 412 -16.65 6.27 -15.31
CA ILE A 412 -17.49 6.40 -16.51
C ILE A 412 -18.45 5.20 -16.59
N GLU A 413 -17.95 3.98 -16.41
CA GLU A 413 -18.78 2.78 -16.43
C GLU A 413 -19.91 2.89 -15.42
N VAL A 414 -19.62 3.20 -14.15
CA VAL A 414 -20.64 3.25 -13.11
C VAL A 414 -21.67 4.34 -13.39
N LEU A 415 -21.20 5.54 -13.74
CA LEU A 415 -22.06 6.69 -13.98
C LEU A 415 -23.00 6.49 -15.18
N LEU A 416 -22.58 5.70 -16.17
CA LEU A 416 -23.36 5.45 -17.38
C LEU A 416 -24.19 4.15 -17.37
N THR A 417 -23.90 3.20 -16.47
CA THR A 417 -24.52 1.86 -16.54
C THR A 417 -25.24 1.40 -15.27
N HIS A 418 -24.97 2.02 -14.12
CA HIS A 418 -25.55 1.60 -12.84
C HIS A 418 -26.79 2.42 -12.47
N GLU A 419 -27.38 2.14 -11.32
CA GLU A 419 -28.57 2.82 -10.82
C GLU A 419 -28.38 4.36 -10.80
N GLY A 420 -29.34 5.07 -11.38
CA GLY A 420 -29.29 6.52 -11.58
C GLY A 420 -28.56 7.00 -12.85
N ALA A 421 -28.13 6.07 -13.72
CA ALA A 421 -27.54 6.40 -15.01
C ALA A 421 -28.53 7.11 -15.96
N PRO A 422 -28.03 7.94 -16.89
CA PRO A 422 -28.86 8.56 -17.93
C PRO A 422 -29.42 7.51 -18.89
N ASP A 423 -30.57 7.82 -19.50
CA ASP A 423 -31.07 6.99 -20.61
C ASP A 423 -30.18 7.16 -21.84
N LEU A 424 -29.47 6.09 -22.19
CA LEU A 424 -28.56 6.02 -23.34
C LEU A 424 -29.25 5.53 -24.61
N LYS A 425 -30.58 5.35 -24.60
CA LYS A 425 -31.37 5.02 -25.78
C LYS A 425 -31.71 6.28 -26.56
N GLY A 426 -31.13 6.44 -27.75
CA GLY A 426 -31.44 7.55 -28.63
C GLY A 426 -30.32 7.92 -29.59
N ASP A 427 -30.50 9.03 -30.28
CA ASP A 427 -29.49 9.60 -31.18
C ASP A 427 -28.25 10.05 -30.39
N VAL A 428 -27.08 9.58 -30.83
CA VAL A 428 -25.78 9.84 -30.22
C VAL A 428 -25.53 11.35 -30.12
N GLN A 429 -25.93 12.14 -31.11
CA GLN A 429 -25.72 13.61 -31.09
C GLN A 429 -26.43 14.28 -29.91
N LYS A 430 -27.60 13.77 -29.50
CA LYS A 430 -28.33 14.30 -28.34
C LYS A 430 -27.74 13.83 -27.00
N LEU A 431 -26.95 12.77 -27.02
CA LEU A 431 -26.28 12.20 -25.85
C LEU A 431 -24.88 12.81 -25.64
N GLN A 432 -24.24 13.31 -26.70
CA GLN A 432 -22.89 13.89 -26.67
C GLN A 432 -22.66 14.86 -25.50
N PRO A 433 -23.54 15.86 -25.22
CA PRO A 433 -23.33 16.74 -24.08
C PRO A 433 -23.33 16.01 -22.73
N THR A 434 -24.20 15.00 -22.56
CA THR A 434 -24.28 14.21 -21.31
C THR A 434 -23.05 13.31 -21.14
N LEU A 435 -22.55 12.74 -22.24
CA LEU A 435 -21.32 11.95 -22.26
C LEU A 435 -20.11 12.82 -21.97
N ALA A 436 -20.03 14.02 -22.55
CA ALA A 436 -18.95 14.96 -22.37
C ALA A 436 -18.85 15.46 -20.92
N ILE A 437 -19.96 15.89 -20.30
CA ILE A 437 -19.94 16.31 -18.89
C ILE A 437 -19.62 15.15 -17.93
N THR A 438 -20.07 13.93 -18.25
CA THR A 438 -19.72 12.72 -17.48
C THR A 438 -18.24 12.40 -17.61
N PHE A 439 -17.69 12.55 -18.82
CA PHE A 439 -16.27 12.36 -19.09
C PHE A 439 -15.43 13.38 -18.33
N VAL A 440 -15.80 14.67 -18.34
CA VAL A 440 -15.11 15.72 -17.56
C VAL A 440 -15.16 15.41 -16.07
N PHE A 441 -16.32 14.99 -15.55
CA PHE A 441 -16.44 14.59 -14.14
C PHE A 441 -15.53 13.41 -13.80
N ALA A 442 -15.52 12.35 -14.62
CA ALA A 442 -14.66 11.19 -14.41
C ALA A 442 -13.17 11.50 -14.62
N PHE A 443 -12.84 12.44 -15.51
CA PHE A 443 -11.49 12.94 -15.70
C PHE A 443 -10.99 13.67 -14.46
N LEU A 444 -11.79 14.60 -13.92
CA LEU A 444 -11.49 15.35 -12.70
C LEU A 444 -11.26 14.41 -11.52
N TRP A 445 -12.23 13.55 -11.22
CA TRP A 445 -12.20 12.68 -10.06
C TRP A 445 -11.28 11.47 -10.23
N GLY A 446 -11.15 10.93 -11.45
CA GLY A 446 -10.34 9.75 -11.73
C GLY A 446 -8.87 10.06 -11.92
N LEU A 447 -8.53 11.14 -12.62
CA LEU A 447 -7.14 11.52 -12.82
C LEU A 447 -6.61 12.40 -11.70
N ALA A 448 -7.39 13.36 -11.20
CA ALA A 448 -6.90 14.35 -10.23
C ALA A 448 -7.46 14.17 -8.81
N GLY A 449 -8.30 13.17 -8.52
CA GLY A 449 -8.93 12.98 -7.21
C GLY A 449 -7.97 12.81 -6.02
N ASN A 450 -6.68 12.59 -6.26
CA ASN A 450 -5.60 12.47 -5.26
C ASN A 450 -4.74 13.75 -5.13
N VAL A 451 -5.13 14.85 -5.77
CA VAL A 451 -4.50 16.17 -5.61
C VAL A 451 -5.18 16.92 -4.46
N VAL A 452 -4.40 17.64 -3.64
CA VAL A 452 -4.90 18.38 -2.47
C VAL A 452 -4.35 19.80 -2.39
N GLY A 453 -5.03 20.62 -1.58
CA GLY A 453 -4.62 21.99 -1.26
C GLY A 453 -4.75 22.94 -2.45
N ASP A 454 -3.91 23.96 -2.50
CA ASP A 454 -3.98 25.05 -3.49
C ASP A 454 -3.84 24.57 -4.94
N ARG A 455 -3.24 23.38 -5.15
CA ARG A 455 -3.06 22.76 -6.47
C ARG A 455 -4.37 22.30 -7.11
N THR A 456 -5.44 22.18 -6.34
CA THR A 456 -6.78 21.87 -6.89
C THR A 456 -7.27 22.96 -7.84
N ASN A 457 -6.92 24.23 -7.58
CA ASN A 457 -7.20 25.37 -8.44
C ASN A 457 -6.38 25.33 -9.75
N ASP A 458 -5.12 24.87 -9.67
CA ASP A 458 -4.26 24.68 -10.85
C ASP A 458 -4.86 23.62 -11.80
N VAL A 459 -5.35 22.51 -11.21
CA VAL A 459 -6.04 21.43 -11.95
C VAL A 459 -7.33 21.92 -12.59
N GLU A 460 -8.16 22.63 -11.83
CA GLU A 460 -9.41 23.16 -12.35
C GLU A 460 -9.17 24.10 -13.53
N SER A 461 -8.23 25.05 -13.37
CA SER A 461 -7.87 26.01 -14.42
C SER A 461 -7.36 25.29 -15.67
N PHE A 462 -6.53 24.26 -15.49
CA PHE A 462 -6.04 23.43 -16.59
C PHE A 462 -7.19 22.69 -17.31
N ILE A 463 -8.12 22.07 -16.57
CA ILE A 463 -9.26 21.35 -17.16
C ILE A 463 -10.17 22.32 -17.94
N ARG A 464 -10.44 23.50 -17.40
CA ARG A 464 -11.26 24.52 -18.08
C ARG A 464 -10.64 24.92 -19.42
N ASN A 465 -9.34 25.18 -19.44
CA ASN A 465 -8.62 25.52 -20.67
C ASN A 465 -8.56 24.33 -21.64
N LEU A 466 -8.35 23.11 -21.12
CA LEU A 466 -8.25 21.90 -21.95
C LEU A 466 -9.57 21.59 -22.69
N PHE A 467 -10.71 21.89 -22.08
CA PHE A 467 -12.04 21.64 -22.65
C PHE A 467 -12.72 22.90 -23.20
N GLU A 468 -12.02 24.03 -23.34
CA GLU A 468 -12.59 25.31 -23.82
C GLU A 468 -13.23 25.17 -25.21
N ASP A 469 -12.54 24.46 -26.12
CA ASP A 469 -13.03 24.19 -27.49
C ASP A 469 -14.09 23.07 -27.56
N CYS A 470 -14.41 22.41 -26.44
CA CYS A 470 -15.38 21.32 -26.40
C CYS A 470 -16.79 21.87 -26.16
N SER A 471 -17.52 22.17 -27.25
CA SER A 471 -18.89 22.71 -27.21
C SER A 471 -19.90 21.81 -26.46
N ASP A 472 -19.64 20.50 -26.42
CA ASP A 472 -20.45 19.50 -25.71
C ASP A 472 -20.23 19.53 -24.18
N ALA A 473 -19.04 19.90 -23.72
CA ALA A 473 -18.63 19.85 -22.31
C ALA A 473 -18.91 21.18 -21.57
N ARG A 474 -20.17 21.56 -21.45
CA ARG A 474 -20.55 22.82 -20.80
C ARG A 474 -20.31 22.79 -19.29
N MET A 475 -19.24 23.46 -18.86
CA MET A 475 -18.86 23.65 -17.45
C MET A 475 -19.48 24.93 -16.86
N PRO A 476 -19.81 24.97 -15.56
CA PRO A 476 -20.32 26.18 -14.92
C PRO A 476 -19.20 27.23 -14.84
N PRO A 477 -19.44 28.49 -15.27
CA PRO A 477 -18.37 29.49 -15.40
C PRO A 477 -17.85 30.04 -14.07
N SER A 478 -18.68 30.04 -13.01
CA SER A 478 -18.37 30.67 -11.72
C SER A 478 -18.34 29.70 -10.53
N SER A 479 -18.71 28.43 -10.72
CA SER A 479 -18.73 27.44 -9.66
C SER A 479 -17.51 26.54 -9.75
N ASP A 480 -16.87 26.30 -8.61
CA ASP A 480 -15.80 25.30 -8.47
C ASP A 480 -16.27 23.92 -8.95
N LEU A 481 -15.53 23.31 -9.89
CA LEU A 481 -15.86 22.00 -10.47
C LEU A 481 -15.87 20.90 -9.41
N TRP A 482 -15.02 20.97 -8.39
CA TRP A 482 -15.00 19.99 -7.29
C TRP A 482 -16.28 20.06 -6.45
N SER A 483 -16.91 21.23 -6.43
CA SER A 483 -18.17 21.51 -5.72
C SER A 483 -19.43 21.19 -6.55
N CYS A 484 -19.26 20.57 -7.72
CA CYS A 484 -20.37 20.15 -8.57
C CYS A 484 -20.46 18.64 -8.76
N TYR A 485 -21.70 18.16 -8.95
CA TYR A 485 -22.03 16.82 -9.42
C TYR A 485 -22.73 16.91 -10.79
N VAL A 486 -22.80 15.78 -11.51
CA VAL A 486 -23.54 15.71 -12.78
C VAL A 486 -25.00 15.39 -12.50
N ASP A 487 -25.89 16.33 -12.80
CA ASP A 487 -27.33 16.09 -12.77
C ASP A 487 -27.80 15.57 -14.13
N TYR A 488 -28.10 14.28 -14.21
CA TYR A 488 -28.56 13.63 -15.44
C TYR A 488 -29.97 14.02 -15.86
N LYS A 489 -30.82 14.52 -14.95
CA LYS A 489 -32.17 14.99 -15.28
C LYS A 489 -32.10 16.35 -15.98
N LEU A 490 -31.24 17.24 -15.49
CA LEU A 490 -31.02 18.57 -16.05
C LEU A 490 -29.89 18.63 -17.09
N ARG A 491 -29.13 17.53 -17.26
CA ARG A 491 -27.99 17.38 -18.17
C ARG A 491 -26.94 18.48 -18.01
N ARG A 492 -26.59 18.80 -16.76
CA ARG A 492 -25.61 19.85 -16.42
C ARG A 492 -24.91 19.55 -15.10
N PHE A 493 -23.86 20.30 -14.81
CA PHE A 493 -23.30 20.37 -13.45
C PHE A 493 -24.25 21.12 -12.50
N ASP A 494 -24.47 20.60 -11.31
CA ASP A 494 -25.20 21.26 -10.23
C ASP A 494 -24.47 21.08 -8.89
N ASN A 495 -24.81 21.87 -7.87
CA ASN A 495 -24.05 21.96 -6.62
C ASN A 495 -24.42 20.85 -5.62
N TRP A 496 -23.42 20.21 -5.00
CA TRP A 496 -23.59 19.18 -3.97
C TRP A 496 -24.47 19.60 -2.79
N GLU A 497 -24.53 20.90 -2.48
CA GLU A 497 -25.40 21.46 -1.43
C GLU A 497 -26.88 21.06 -1.59
N LYS A 498 -27.35 20.89 -2.83
CA LYS A 498 -28.74 20.48 -3.10
C LYS A 498 -29.06 19.05 -2.69
N LEU A 499 -28.03 18.20 -2.58
CA LEU A 499 -28.16 16.80 -2.17
C LEU A 499 -27.99 16.61 -0.66
N MET A 500 -27.78 17.70 0.10
CA MET A 500 -27.56 17.63 1.54
C MET A 500 -28.84 17.22 2.31
N PRO A 501 -28.81 16.11 3.06
CA PRO A 501 -29.91 15.77 3.95
C PRO A 501 -29.93 16.68 5.18
N LYS A 502 -31.11 16.87 5.77
CA LYS A 502 -31.27 17.63 7.03
C LYS A 502 -30.84 16.77 8.21
N PHE A 503 -29.94 17.30 9.05
CA PHE A 503 -29.53 16.64 10.28
C PHE A 503 -30.65 16.66 11.32
N GLN A 504 -30.85 15.53 12.01
CA GLN A 504 -31.74 15.41 13.16
C GLN A 504 -30.97 14.78 14.32
N TYR A 505 -30.91 15.49 15.45
CA TYR A 505 -30.20 15.01 16.64
C TYR A 505 -31.01 13.93 17.37
N ASN A 506 -30.33 12.84 17.77
CA ASN A 506 -30.91 11.75 18.52
C ASN A 506 -30.06 11.43 19.76
N LYS A 507 -30.64 11.58 20.96
CA LYS A 507 -29.97 11.37 22.25
C LYS A 507 -29.58 9.92 22.51
N ASN A 508 -30.27 8.96 21.87
CA ASN A 508 -30.00 7.53 22.07
C ASN A 508 -28.78 7.06 21.26
N VAL A 509 -28.28 7.89 20.35
CA VAL A 509 -27.08 7.57 19.55
C VAL A 509 -25.86 8.10 20.29
N PRO A 510 -24.86 7.26 20.60
CA PRO A 510 -23.62 7.71 21.21
C PRO A 510 -22.95 8.82 20.39
N PHE A 511 -22.29 9.77 21.06
CA PHE A 511 -21.68 10.92 20.39
C PHE A 511 -20.73 10.53 19.24
N PHE A 512 -19.94 9.46 19.39
CA PHE A 512 -19.01 8.99 18.36
C PHE A 512 -19.71 8.34 17.15
N ASP A 513 -20.96 7.92 17.29
CA ASP A 513 -21.78 7.35 16.22
C ASP A 513 -22.73 8.41 15.61
N CYS A 514 -22.72 9.65 16.14
CA CYS A 514 -23.52 10.75 15.64
C CYS A 514 -22.94 11.30 14.34
N PHE A 515 -23.61 11.02 13.22
CA PHE A 515 -23.18 11.45 11.89
C PHE A 515 -23.91 12.73 11.45
N VAL A 516 -23.18 13.84 11.28
CA VAL A 516 -23.72 15.09 10.72
C VAL A 516 -23.36 15.19 9.23
N PRO A 517 -24.35 15.20 8.33
CA PRO A 517 -24.10 15.34 6.90
C PRO A 517 -23.49 16.70 6.53
N THR A 518 -22.37 16.68 5.84
CA THR A 518 -21.70 17.84 5.21
C THR A 518 -21.62 17.68 3.69
N VAL A 519 -21.31 18.77 2.99
CA VAL A 519 -21.08 18.74 1.53
C VAL A 519 -20.01 17.70 1.17
N ASP A 520 -18.90 17.64 1.93
CA ASP A 520 -17.83 16.68 1.69
C ASP A 520 -18.30 15.24 1.91
N THR A 521 -19.04 14.96 2.99
CA THR A 521 -19.56 13.60 3.23
C THR A 521 -20.52 13.14 2.13
N VAL A 522 -21.33 14.06 1.57
CA VAL A 522 -22.23 13.76 0.45
C VAL A 522 -21.43 13.53 -0.83
N ARG A 523 -20.45 14.39 -1.12
CA ARG A 523 -19.57 14.33 -2.28
C ARG A 523 -18.75 13.03 -2.33
N TYR A 524 -17.96 12.77 -1.29
CA TYR A 524 -17.13 11.57 -1.21
C TYR A 524 -17.98 10.31 -0.97
N GLY A 525 -19.09 10.42 -0.24
CA GLY A 525 -20.05 9.33 -0.07
C GLY A 525 -20.68 8.89 -1.40
N TYR A 526 -21.08 9.84 -2.25
CA TYR A 526 -21.59 9.55 -3.58
C TYR A 526 -20.55 8.80 -4.44
N ILE A 527 -19.32 9.30 -4.48
CA ILE A 527 -18.25 8.66 -5.28
C ILE A 527 -17.93 7.28 -4.72
N LEU A 528 -17.83 7.13 -3.40
CA LEU A 528 -17.60 5.86 -2.73
C LEU A 528 -18.69 4.83 -3.08
N GLU A 529 -19.97 5.21 -2.97
CA GLU A 529 -21.09 4.34 -3.30
C GLU A 529 -21.03 3.87 -4.75
N LYS A 530 -20.74 4.78 -5.68
CA LYS A 530 -20.58 4.45 -7.11
C LYS A 530 -19.42 3.47 -7.33
N LEU A 531 -18.24 3.74 -6.78
CA LEU A 531 -17.08 2.85 -6.93
C LEU A 531 -17.32 1.46 -6.31
N LEU A 532 -17.93 1.40 -5.13
CA LEU A 532 -18.29 0.14 -4.47
C LEU A 532 -19.36 -0.64 -5.24
N ALA A 533 -20.27 0.03 -5.95
CA ALA A 533 -21.23 -0.62 -6.84
C ALA A 533 -20.52 -1.44 -7.93
N ALA A 534 -19.45 -0.90 -8.52
CA ALA A 534 -18.56 -1.60 -9.45
C ALA A 534 -17.52 -2.53 -8.79
N LYS A 535 -17.62 -2.77 -7.47
CA LYS A 535 -16.64 -3.57 -6.69
C LYS A 535 -15.21 -3.03 -6.77
N GLN A 536 -15.05 -1.73 -7.01
CA GLN A 536 -13.76 -1.07 -7.08
C GLN A 536 -13.28 -0.72 -5.66
N SER A 537 -12.05 -1.11 -5.33
CA SER A 537 -11.43 -0.79 -4.06
C SER A 537 -11.10 0.71 -3.98
N VAL A 538 -11.36 1.34 -2.84
CA VAL A 538 -11.19 2.80 -2.64
C VAL A 538 -10.25 3.08 -1.47
N LEU A 539 -9.25 3.93 -1.69
CA LEU A 539 -8.31 4.41 -0.68
C LEU A 539 -8.54 5.90 -0.46
N PHE A 540 -8.94 6.29 0.75
CA PHE A 540 -8.98 7.69 1.15
C PHE A 540 -7.66 8.11 1.79
N THR A 541 -7.19 9.31 1.47
CA THR A 541 -6.08 9.92 2.22
C THR A 541 -6.63 10.91 3.24
N GLY A 542 -6.23 10.75 4.50
CA GLY A 542 -6.73 11.54 5.64
C GLY A 542 -5.99 11.23 6.94
N GLU A 543 -6.11 12.09 7.95
CA GLU A 543 -5.43 11.89 9.23
C GLU A 543 -6.20 10.92 10.15
N THR A 544 -5.68 9.70 10.32
CA THR A 544 -6.21 8.75 11.31
C THR A 544 -5.10 7.93 12.00
N GLY A 545 -5.42 7.54 13.25
CA GLY A 545 -5.10 6.28 13.96
C GLY A 545 -3.66 5.80 14.18
N VAL A 546 -3.45 5.02 15.25
CA VAL A 546 -2.17 4.37 15.59
C VAL A 546 -2.41 2.90 15.97
N GLY A 547 -1.99 1.99 15.10
CA GLY A 547 -1.96 0.55 15.39
C GLY A 547 -1.01 -0.21 14.44
N LYS A 548 -0.17 -1.09 14.99
CA LYS A 548 0.72 -1.98 14.20
C LYS A 548 0.14 -3.40 14.22
N THR A 549 -0.07 -4.00 13.05
CA THR A 549 -0.66 -5.36 12.91
C THR A 549 0.23 -6.23 12.02
N SER A 550 0.44 -7.49 12.41
CA SER A 550 1.19 -8.52 11.65
C SER A 550 0.32 -9.19 10.57
N SER A 551 0.92 -9.78 9.53
CA SER A 551 0.17 -10.41 8.42
C SER A 551 -0.69 -11.60 8.87
N PHE A 552 -0.19 -12.42 9.80
CA PHE A 552 -0.96 -13.52 10.42
C PHE A 552 -2.28 -13.03 11.04
N ARG A 553 -2.21 -12.04 11.95
CA ARG A 553 -3.40 -11.41 12.56
C ARG A 553 -4.34 -10.81 11.53
N THR A 554 -3.82 -10.17 10.48
CA THR A 554 -4.64 -9.64 9.38
C THR A 554 -5.43 -10.77 8.70
N GLN A 555 -4.79 -11.91 8.42
CA GLN A 555 -5.45 -13.08 7.84
C GLN A 555 -6.54 -13.63 8.76
N GLU A 556 -6.25 -13.82 10.06
CA GLU A 556 -7.24 -14.31 11.04
C GLU A 556 -8.44 -13.38 11.16
N MET A 557 -8.23 -12.06 11.19
CA MET A 557 -9.30 -11.07 11.25
C MET A 557 -10.21 -11.14 10.02
N ILE A 558 -9.64 -11.36 8.84
CA ILE A 558 -10.41 -11.53 7.59
C ILE A 558 -11.20 -12.83 7.65
N VAL A 559 -10.53 -13.97 7.90
CA VAL A 559 -11.16 -15.30 7.92
C VAL A 559 -12.26 -15.37 8.98
N GLY A 560 -12.04 -14.83 10.18
CA GLY A 560 -13.00 -14.86 11.29
C GLY A 560 -14.30 -14.10 11.04
N LYS A 561 -14.40 -13.30 9.97
CA LYS A 561 -15.61 -12.58 9.56
C LYS A 561 -16.31 -13.20 8.34
N LEU A 562 -15.73 -14.23 7.72
CA LEU A 562 -16.25 -14.88 6.53
C LEU A 562 -16.95 -16.20 6.86
N GLU A 563 -17.93 -16.57 6.05
CA GLU A 563 -18.62 -17.86 6.14
C GLU A 563 -18.03 -18.86 5.14
N LYS A 564 -17.97 -20.13 5.56
CA LYS A 564 -17.53 -21.22 4.70
C LYS A 564 -18.64 -21.59 3.71
N ARG A 565 -18.36 -21.48 2.40
CA ARG A 565 -19.31 -21.86 1.35
C ARG A 565 -19.12 -23.31 0.90
N LYS A 566 -17.89 -23.65 0.53
CA LYS A 566 -17.48 -24.99 0.09
C LYS A 566 -16.02 -25.25 0.51
N LYS A 567 -15.50 -26.45 0.29
CA LYS A 567 -14.10 -26.76 0.61
C LYS A 567 -13.17 -25.80 -0.15
N GLY A 568 -12.31 -25.09 0.56
CA GLY A 568 -11.37 -24.12 -0.01
C GLY A 568 -11.96 -22.76 -0.41
N VAL A 569 -13.24 -22.48 -0.12
CA VAL A 569 -13.86 -21.19 -0.47
C VAL A 569 -14.60 -20.58 0.73
N LEU A 570 -14.20 -19.36 1.06
CA LEU A 570 -14.81 -18.50 2.06
C LEU A 570 -15.44 -17.29 1.37
N GLY A 571 -16.48 -16.71 1.97
CA GLY A 571 -17.05 -15.48 1.44
C GLY A 571 -18.01 -14.80 2.39
N ALA A 572 -18.57 -13.69 1.93
CA ALA A 572 -19.62 -13.01 2.67
C ALA A 572 -20.86 -13.93 2.87
N PRO A 573 -21.65 -13.69 3.94
CA PRO A 573 -22.94 -14.36 4.14
C PRO A 573 -23.81 -14.32 2.89
N LYS A 574 -24.64 -15.34 2.68
CA LYS A 574 -25.45 -15.46 1.45
C LYS A 574 -26.22 -14.18 1.15
N GLN A 575 -26.18 -13.76 -0.11
CA GLN A 575 -26.82 -12.53 -0.64
C GLN A 575 -26.32 -11.20 -0.03
N LYS A 576 -25.25 -11.22 0.76
CA LYS A 576 -24.59 -10.01 1.27
C LYS A 576 -23.21 -9.86 0.64
N ARG A 577 -22.69 -8.64 0.69
CA ARG A 577 -21.30 -8.32 0.38
C ARG A 577 -20.65 -7.76 1.64
N ILE A 578 -19.36 -8.06 1.84
CA ILE A 578 -18.58 -7.49 2.93
C ILE A 578 -17.61 -6.47 2.35
N ILE A 579 -17.57 -5.29 2.97
CA ILE A 579 -16.51 -4.31 2.74
C ILE A 579 -15.52 -4.45 3.89
N LEU A 580 -14.29 -4.85 3.57
CA LEU A 580 -13.20 -4.83 4.53
C LEU A 580 -12.61 -3.43 4.55
N PHE A 581 -12.79 -2.71 5.66
CA PHE A 581 -12.22 -1.37 5.84
C PHE A 581 -10.90 -1.43 6.61
N VAL A 582 -9.83 -0.84 6.06
CA VAL A 582 -8.51 -0.72 6.67
C VAL A 582 -8.24 0.75 7.01
N ASP A 583 -8.32 1.13 8.29
CA ASP A 583 -8.22 2.53 8.74
C ASP A 583 -6.83 3.17 8.52
N ASP A 584 -5.77 2.39 8.67
CA ASP A 584 -4.38 2.85 8.51
C ASP A 584 -3.55 1.87 7.67
N LEU A 585 -3.69 1.98 6.35
CA LEU A 585 -3.04 1.05 5.43
C LEU A 585 -1.51 1.06 5.55
N ASN A 586 -0.92 2.21 5.91
CA ASN A 586 0.52 2.44 5.87
C ASN A 586 1.20 2.52 7.26
N MET A 587 0.51 2.04 8.29
CA MET A 587 1.07 1.86 9.64
C MET A 587 1.86 0.56 9.88
N PRO A 588 1.71 -0.54 9.11
CA PRO A 588 2.55 -1.73 9.30
C PRO A 588 4.04 -1.41 9.32
N LYS A 589 4.79 -2.04 10.22
CA LYS A 589 6.23 -1.83 10.34
C LYS A 589 6.94 -2.40 9.11
N LEU A 590 7.92 -1.66 8.59
CA LEU A 590 8.88 -2.18 7.63
C LEU A 590 9.69 -3.31 8.25
N ASP A 591 9.92 -4.37 7.48
CA ASP A 591 10.98 -5.33 7.80
C ASP A 591 12.37 -4.75 7.52
N THR A 592 13.41 -5.55 7.72
CA THR A 592 14.82 -5.15 7.53
C THR A 592 15.11 -4.54 6.15
N TYR A 593 14.31 -4.87 5.14
CA TYR A 593 14.52 -4.51 3.74
C TYR A 593 13.39 -3.66 3.15
N GLY A 594 12.53 -3.09 3.99
CA GLY A 594 11.50 -2.14 3.57
C GLY A 594 10.20 -2.75 3.06
N SER A 595 10.01 -4.08 3.16
CA SER A 595 8.74 -4.72 2.82
C SER A 595 7.76 -4.66 4.00
N GLN A 596 6.46 -4.74 3.68
CA GLN A 596 5.38 -4.74 4.67
C GLN A 596 4.52 -6.00 4.47
N PRO A 597 4.80 -7.11 5.19
CA PRO A 597 4.09 -8.37 4.98
C PRO A 597 2.55 -8.31 5.02
N PRO A 598 1.91 -7.51 5.90
CA PRO A 598 0.45 -7.36 5.87
C PRO A 598 -0.08 -6.73 4.57
N ILE A 599 0.68 -5.78 4.00
CA ILE A 599 0.34 -5.10 2.74
C ILE A 599 0.51 -6.06 1.57
N GLU A 600 1.56 -6.89 1.58
CA GLU A 600 1.77 -7.94 0.58
C GLU A 600 0.68 -9.02 0.62
N LEU A 601 0.18 -9.36 1.82
CA LEU A 601 -0.98 -10.24 1.96
C LEU A 601 -2.27 -9.63 1.38
N LEU A 602 -2.54 -8.34 1.67
CA LEU A 602 -3.68 -7.63 1.07
C LEU A 602 -3.55 -7.51 -0.45
N ARG A 603 -2.32 -7.35 -0.96
CA ARG A 603 -2.04 -7.35 -2.39
C ARG A 603 -2.35 -8.71 -3.00
N GLN A 604 -1.89 -9.80 -2.39
CA GLN A 604 -2.20 -11.16 -2.85
C GLN A 604 -3.72 -11.41 -2.90
N LEU A 605 -4.46 -10.93 -1.91
CA LEU A 605 -5.93 -10.98 -1.90
C LEU A 605 -6.54 -10.22 -3.10
N GLN A 606 -6.03 -9.02 -3.42
CA GLN A 606 -6.54 -8.20 -4.54
C GLN A 606 -6.13 -8.74 -5.92
N ASP A 607 -4.92 -9.30 -6.06
CA ASP A 607 -4.38 -9.82 -7.32
C ASP A 607 -5.00 -11.18 -7.68
N PHE A 608 -5.18 -12.07 -6.69
CA PHE A 608 -5.54 -13.47 -6.91
C PHE A 608 -6.87 -13.90 -6.28
N GLY A 609 -7.53 -13.03 -5.51
CA GLY A 609 -8.83 -13.32 -4.90
C GLY A 609 -8.76 -14.31 -3.73
N GLY A 610 -7.62 -14.41 -3.04
CA GLY A 610 -7.44 -15.35 -1.94
C GLY A 610 -6.02 -15.36 -1.36
N PHE A 611 -5.76 -16.34 -0.49
CA PHE A 611 -4.44 -16.60 0.09
C PHE A 611 -4.27 -18.07 0.46
N TYR A 612 -3.04 -18.48 0.78
CA TYR A 612 -2.77 -19.85 1.26
C TYR A 612 -3.11 -19.99 2.75
N ASP A 613 -3.70 -21.14 3.08
CA ASP A 613 -3.82 -21.62 4.45
C ASP A 613 -2.40 -21.87 5.01
N ARG A 614 -2.09 -21.31 6.18
CA ARG A 614 -0.74 -21.36 6.75
C ARG A 614 -0.38 -22.73 7.34
N ASP A 615 -1.39 -23.52 7.71
CA ASP A 615 -1.19 -24.85 8.30
C ASP A 615 -1.30 -25.93 7.23
N LYS A 616 -2.32 -25.86 6.38
CA LYS A 616 -2.61 -26.87 5.35
C LYS A 616 -1.89 -26.62 4.04
N LEU A 617 -1.31 -25.42 3.85
CA LEU A 617 -0.61 -24.99 2.64
C LEU A 617 -1.48 -25.02 1.37
N THR A 618 -2.81 -25.09 1.52
CA THR A 618 -3.78 -25.10 0.42
C THR A 618 -4.33 -23.71 0.14
N TRP A 619 -4.63 -23.42 -1.12
CA TRP A 619 -5.28 -22.17 -1.51
C TRP A 619 -6.70 -22.02 -0.91
N ILE A 620 -7.00 -20.83 -0.39
CA ILE A 620 -8.33 -20.40 0.06
C ILE A 620 -8.79 -19.25 -0.84
N SER A 621 -9.86 -19.48 -1.61
CA SER A 621 -10.51 -18.42 -2.38
C SER A 621 -11.47 -17.61 -1.52
N ILE A 622 -11.47 -16.29 -1.68
CA ILE A 622 -12.33 -15.35 -1.00
C ILE A 622 -13.28 -14.70 -2.02
N GLU A 623 -14.58 -14.84 -1.77
CA GLU A 623 -15.65 -14.32 -2.65
C GLU A 623 -16.49 -13.23 -1.95
N ASP A 624 -17.05 -12.32 -2.75
CA ASP A 624 -17.99 -11.26 -2.31
C ASP A 624 -17.43 -10.30 -1.25
N VAL A 625 -16.13 -10.03 -1.34
CA VAL A 625 -15.40 -9.10 -0.48
C VAL A 625 -14.77 -7.98 -1.31
N THR A 626 -14.95 -6.73 -0.89
CA THR A 626 -14.30 -5.55 -1.48
C THR A 626 -13.47 -4.84 -0.41
N LEU A 627 -12.29 -4.34 -0.79
CA LEU A 627 -11.40 -3.66 0.13
C LEU A 627 -11.63 -2.14 0.05
N SER A 628 -11.76 -1.49 1.20
CA SER A 628 -11.70 -0.04 1.33
C SER A 628 -10.64 0.30 2.37
N ALA A 629 -9.93 1.40 2.18
CA ALA A 629 -8.85 1.76 3.06
C ALA A 629 -8.80 3.26 3.28
N ALA A 630 -8.17 3.66 4.37
CA ALA A 630 -7.71 5.00 4.63
C ALA A 630 -6.21 4.97 5.00
N CYS A 631 -5.50 6.06 4.76
CA CYS A 631 -4.17 6.27 5.30
C CYS A 631 -3.79 7.75 5.35
N GLY A 632 -3.00 8.13 6.36
CA GLY A 632 -2.36 9.44 6.38
C GLY A 632 -1.15 9.53 5.43
N PRO A 633 -0.64 10.75 5.18
CA PRO A 633 0.61 10.94 4.45
C PRO A 633 1.77 10.19 5.13
N PRO A 634 2.75 9.67 4.37
CA PRO A 634 3.97 9.11 4.94
C PRO A 634 4.69 10.11 5.85
N GLY A 635 5.19 9.66 7.00
CA GLY A 635 5.74 10.52 8.06
C GLY A 635 5.09 10.27 9.42
N GLY A 636 5.68 10.78 10.50
CA GLY A 636 5.12 10.65 11.86
C GLY A 636 4.92 9.19 12.34
N GLY A 637 5.68 8.24 11.80
CA GLY A 637 5.54 6.79 12.08
C GLY A 637 4.80 5.99 11.01
N ARG A 638 4.19 6.65 10.01
CA ARG A 638 3.58 6.03 8.82
C ARG A 638 4.63 5.84 7.72
N ASN A 639 4.56 4.70 7.03
CA ASN A 639 5.51 4.33 5.98
C ASN A 639 4.97 4.66 4.58
N PRO A 640 5.82 4.73 3.54
CA PRO A 640 5.36 4.73 2.16
C PRO A 640 4.63 3.43 1.79
N THR A 641 3.60 3.53 0.95
CA THR A 641 2.88 2.37 0.41
C THR A 641 3.44 1.94 -0.94
N THR A 642 3.50 0.63 -1.20
CA THR A 642 3.98 0.10 -2.49
C THR A 642 3.02 0.42 -3.65
N PRO A 643 3.52 0.92 -4.80
CA PRO A 643 2.71 1.12 -6.00
C PRO A 643 1.98 -0.15 -6.48
N ARG A 644 2.54 -1.34 -6.16
CA ARG A 644 1.95 -2.64 -6.52
C ARG A 644 0.60 -2.88 -5.84
N LEU A 645 0.40 -2.39 -4.62
CA LEU A 645 -0.90 -2.46 -3.95
C LEU A 645 -1.79 -1.30 -4.41
N ILE A 646 -1.23 -0.08 -4.45
CA ILE A 646 -1.99 1.15 -4.77
C ILE A 646 -2.62 1.10 -6.17
N ARG A 647 -2.06 0.34 -7.13
CA ARG A 647 -2.68 0.16 -8.46
C ARG A 647 -4.11 -0.41 -8.43
N HIS A 648 -4.49 -1.10 -7.36
CA HIS A 648 -5.83 -1.68 -7.21
C HIS A 648 -6.86 -0.68 -6.67
N PHE A 649 -6.39 0.40 -6.05
CA PHE A 649 -7.24 1.37 -5.41
C PHE A 649 -7.50 2.58 -6.32
N THR A 650 -8.75 3.04 -6.29
CA THR A 650 -9.05 4.42 -6.57
C THR A 650 -8.63 5.26 -5.38
N VAL A 651 -7.64 6.12 -5.56
CA VAL A 651 -7.12 6.98 -4.48
C VAL A 651 -7.83 8.33 -4.54
N LEU A 652 -8.48 8.69 -3.44
CA LEU A 652 -9.17 9.95 -3.28
C LEU A 652 -8.59 10.67 -2.07
N ALA A 653 -8.24 11.93 -2.25
CA ALA A 653 -7.72 12.74 -1.18
C ALA A 653 -8.82 13.57 -0.56
N ILE A 654 -8.99 13.43 0.76
CA ILE A 654 -9.95 14.20 1.53
C ILE A 654 -9.19 15.36 2.18
N PRO A 655 -9.47 16.62 1.82
CA PRO A 655 -8.87 17.75 2.49
C PRO A 655 -9.33 17.81 3.95
N PRO A 656 -8.53 18.41 4.85
CA PRO A 656 -9.00 18.68 6.21
C PRO A 656 -10.25 19.57 6.14
N PRO A 657 -11.26 19.32 7.00
CA PRO A 657 -12.49 20.09 7.00
C PRO A 657 -12.21 21.56 7.33
N ALA A 658 -12.80 22.45 6.55
CA ALA A 658 -12.72 23.89 6.79
C ALA A 658 -13.38 24.28 8.13
N GLU A 659 -12.94 25.39 8.71
CA GLU A 659 -13.44 25.90 10.00
C GLU A 659 -14.97 26.06 10.04
N PHE A 660 -15.56 26.57 8.96
CA PHE A 660 -17.01 26.74 8.85
C PHE A 660 -17.76 25.40 8.89
N THR A 661 -17.17 24.34 8.31
CA THR A 661 -17.74 22.98 8.32
C THR A 661 -17.71 22.41 9.74
N LEU A 662 -16.61 22.59 10.46
CA LEU A 662 -16.50 22.18 11.87
C LEU A 662 -17.54 22.89 12.73
N LYS A 663 -17.67 24.21 12.59
CA LYS A 663 -18.71 25.00 13.28
C LYS A 663 -20.09 24.46 13.00
N ARG A 664 -20.42 24.20 11.73
CA ARG A 664 -21.73 23.65 11.33
C ARG A 664 -22.01 22.29 11.98
N ILE A 665 -21.03 21.37 11.98
CA ILE A 665 -21.18 20.04 12.58
C ILE A 665 -21.49 20.14 14.08
N PHE A 666 -20.61 20.80 14.83
CA PHE A 666 -20.73 20.83 16.28
C PHE A 666 -21.88 21.71 16.76
N THR A 667 -22.21 22.79 16.03
CA THR A 667 -23.39 23.62 16.34
C THR A 667 -24.67 22.83 16.15
N ALA A 668 -24.79 22.01 15.10
CA ALA A 668 -25.97 21.18 14.88
C ALA A 668 -26.17 20.15 16.02
N ILE A 669 -25.08 19.52 16.48
CA ILE A 669 -25.11 18.60 17.63
C ILE A 669 -25.49 19.35 18.91
N MET A 670 -24.82 20.48 19.18
CA MET A 670 -25.01 21.26 20.40
C MET A 670 -26.42 21.85 20.51
N GLN A 671 -26.96 22.38 19.41
CA GLN A 671 -28.33 22.88 19.36
C GLN A 671 -29.35 21.77 19.61
N GLY A 672 -29.16 20.59 19.00
CA GLY A 672 -30.01 19.44 19.22
C GLY A 672 -30.01 18.96 20.67
N PHE A 673 -28.83 18.94 21.31
CA PHE A 673 -28.68 18.62 22.72
C PHE A 673 -29.34 19.66 23.64
N MET A 674 -29.19 20.95 23.32
CA MET A 674 -29.74 22.05 24.11
C MET A 674 -31.26 22.24 24.02
N LEU A 675 -31.98 21.48 23.19
CA LEU A 675 -33.45 21.53 23.16
C LEU A 675 -34.06 21.24 24.54
N ASP A 676 -33.43 20.34 25.30
CA ASP A 676 -33.68 20.00 26.71
C ASP A 676 -33.59 21.16 27.71
N TYR A 677 -32.78 22.15 27.38
CA TYR A 677 -32.33 23.15 28.32
C TYR A 677 -33.27 24.36 28.33
N PRO A 678 -33.24 25.17 29.41
CA PRO A 678 -33.98 26.43 29.48
C PRO A 678 -33.77 27.29 28.23
N ALA A 679 -34.85 27.91 27.75
CA ALA A 679 -34.84 28.69 26.50
C ALA A 679 -33.77 29.80 26.48
N ALA A 680 -33.42 30.36 27.63
CA ALA A 680 -32.37 31.37 27.78
C ALA A 680 -30.95 30.84 27.48
N LEU A 681 -30.72 29.53 27.62
CA LEU A 681 -29.41 28.91 27.41
C LEU A 681 -29.20 28.40 25.98
N ARG A 682 -30.29 28.09 25.25
CA ARG A 682 -30.21 27.53 23.89
C ARG A 682 -29.40 28.38 22.89
N PRO A 683 -29.48 29.73 22.91
CA PRO A 683 -28.66 30.56 22.03
C PRO A 683 -27.15 30.47 22.29
N LEU A 684 -26.72 29.94 23.43
CA LEU A 684 -25.30 29.81 23.77
C LEU A 684 -24.63 28.62 23.06
N ALA A 685 -25.39 27.74 22.40
CA ALA A 685 -24.85 26.61 21.64
C ALA A 685 -23.81 27.04 20.59
N GLU A 686 -24.13 28.08 19.82
CA GLU A 686 -23.26 28.57 18.75
C GLU A 686 -22.00 29.29 19.28
N PRO A 687 -22.09 30.22 20.25
CA PRO A 687 -20.91 30.80 20.91
C PRO A 687 -19.96 29.75 21.52
N ILE A 688 -20.49 28.70 22.15
CA ILE A 688 -19.69 27.59 22.71
C ILE A 688 -18.88 26.90 21.62
N VAL A 689 -19.54 26.54 20.52
CA VAL A 689 -18.88 25.85 19.41
C VAL A 689 -17.87 26.75 18.72
N ASN A 690 -18.21 28.01 18.46
CA ASN A 690 -17.30 28.97 17.84
C ASN A 690 -16.05 29.19 18.71
N GLY A 691 -16.23 29.33 20.03
CA GLY A 691 -15.13 29.41 20.98
C GLY A 691 -14.26 28.13 20.99
N ALA A 692 -14.88 26.95 20.99
CA ALA A 692 -14.15 25.67 20.95
C ALA A 692 -13.32 25.50 19.67
N VAL A 693 -13.89 25.86 18.52
CA VAL A 693 -13.22 25.77 17.21
C VAL A 693 -12.07 26.76 17.11
N GLU A 694 -12.25 28.00 17.57
CA GLU A 694 -11.18 29.01 17.60
C GLU A 694 -10.05 28.60 18.56
N MET A 695 -10.41 28.06 19.73
CA MET A 695 -9.43 27.52 20.69
C MET A 695 -8.58 26.40 20.08
N TYR A 696 -9.24 25.43 19.44
CA TYR A 696 -8.57 24.34 18.75
C TYR A 696 -7.67 24.86 17.62
N GLY A 697 -8.18 25.74 16.77
CA GLY A 697 -7.45 26.27 15.61
C GLY A 697 -6.17 27.00 16.00
N ARG A 698 -6.22 27.83 17.06
CA ARG A 698 -5.05 28.54 17.59
C ARG A 698 -4.05 27.60 18.26
N LEU A 699 -4.52 26.66 19.09
CA LEU A 699 -3.61 25.68 19.72
C LEU A 699 -2.91 24.80 18.70
N ALA A 700 -3.62 24.34 17.67
CA ALA A 700 -3.07 23.48 16.63
C ALA A 700 -2.03 24.19 15.74
N SER A 701 -2.15 25.51 15.56
CA SER A 701 -1.22 26.30 14.74
C SER A 701 -0.06 26.90 15.54
N GLU A 702 -0.30 27.34 16.77
CA GLU A 702 0.66 28.08 17.59
C GLU A 702 1.48 27.16 18.52
N LEU A 703 0.94 26.02 18.96
CA LEU A 703 1.64 25.06 19.83
C LEU A 703 1.97 23.75 19.09
N LEU A 704 2.97 23.82 18.20
CA LEU A 704 3.43 22.67 17.41
C LEU A 704 4.27 21.67 18.23
N PRO A 705 4.23 20.37 17.88
CA PRO A 705 5.01 19.35 18.56
C PRO A 705 6.51 19.56 18.32
N THR A 706 7.28 19.53 19.40
CA THR A 706 8.76 19.56 19.38
C THR A 706 9.33 18.28 20.01
N PRO A 707 10.62 17.94 19.86
CA PRO A 707 11.20 16.77 20.53
C PRO A 707 11.00 16.77 22.05
N ALA A 708 11.02 17.94 22.69
CA ALA A 708 10.73 18.09 24.12
C ALA A 708 9.22 18.00 24.46
N LYS A 709 8.36 18.39 23.50
CA LYS A 709 6.89 18.48 23.66
C LYS A 709 6.18 17.65 22.60
N SER A 710 6.60 16.40 22.42
CA SER A 710 6.13 15.53 21.33
C SER A 710 4.65 15.15 21.44
N HIS A 711 4.06 15.33 22.63
CA HIS A 711 2.65 15.09 22.93
C HIS A 711 1.75 16.30 22.64
N TYR A 712 2.30 17.43 22.19
CA TYR A 712 1.54 18.61 21.74
C TYR A 712 0.99 18.38 20.33
N VAL A 713 0.21 17.32 20.19
CA VAL A 713 -0.48 16.96 18.95
C VAL A 713 -1.95 17.21 19.17
N PHE A 714 -2.45 18.32 18.62
CA PHE A 714 -3.86 18.70 18.69
C PHE A 714 -4.56 18.34 17.38
N ASN A 715 -5.58 17.49 17.45
CA ASN A 715 -6.33 17.04 16.28
C ASN A 715 -7.85 17.21 16.49
N LEU A 716 -8.65 16.94 15.45
CA LEU A 716 -10.10 17.08 15.50
C LEU A 716 -10.80 16.22 16.57
N ARG A 717 -10.16 15.15 17.06
CA ARG A 717 -10.69 14.36 18.17
C ARG A 717 -10.66 15.15 19.48
N ASP A 718 -9.74 16.10 19.62
CA ASP A 718 -9.64 16.92 20.82
C ASP A 718 -10.78 17.94 20.88
N LEU A 719 -11.06 18.61 19.76
CA LEU A 719 -12.26 19.43 19.62
C LEU A 719 -13.53 18.61 19.92
N SER A 720 -13.62 17.39 19.37
CA SER A 720 -14.74 16.47 19.61
C SER A 720 -14.88 16.11 21.10
N LYS A 721 -13.77 15.82 21.80
CA LYS A 721 -13.74 15.53 23.25
C LYS A 721 -14.15 16.71 24.12
N CYS A 722 -13.86 17.94 23.68
CA CYS A 722 -14.29 19.14 24.39
C CYS A 722 -15.82 19.26 24.35
N ILE A 723 -16.42 19.14 23.16
CA ILE A 723 -17.88 19.14 23.00
C ILE A 723 -18.51 17.95 23.72
N GLN A 724 -17.96 16.74 23.57
CA GLN A 724 -18.42 15.55 24.29
C GLN A 724 -18.41 15.74 25.81
N GLY A 725 -17.40 16.44 26.33
CA GLY A 725 -17.31 16.83 27.73
C GLY A 725 -18.56 17.54 28.23
N ILE A 726 -18.99 18.56 27.47
CA ILE A 726 -20.17 19.39 27.75
C ILE A 726 -21.47 18.57 27.68
N LEU A 727 -21.56 17.64 26.71
CA LEU A 727 -22.71 16.77 26.51
C LEU A 727 -22.97 15.77 27.66
N GLN A 728 -22.06 15.65 28.63
CA GLN A 728 -22.25 14.79 29.81
C GLN A 728 -23.17 15.39 30.87
N THR A 729 -23.53 16.67 30.74
CA THR A 729 -24.38 17.37 31.70
C THR A 729 -25.87 17.11 31.47
N ASN A 730 -26.69 17.54 32.42
CA ASN A 730 -28.14 17.45 32.35
C ASN A 730 -28.75 18.86 32.55
N PRO A 731 -29.93 19.16 31.96
CA PRO A 731 -30.70 20.38 32.27
C PRO A 731 -30.88 20.69 33.76
N ILE A 732 -30.88 19.69 34.64
CA ILE A 732 -30.99 19.87 36.11
C ILE A 732 -29.72 20.52 36.70
N SER A 733 -28.55 20.14 36.19
CA SER A 733 -27.24 20.56 36.70
C SER A 733 -26.87 21.97 36.22
N ILE A 734 -27.33 22.39 35.05
CA ILE A 734 -26.99 23.69 34.46
C ILE A 734 -28.18 24.65 34.59
N ARG A 735 -28.10 25.55 35.58
CA ARG A 735 -29.22 26.43 35.98
C ARG A 735 -29.19 27.81 35.33
N ASP A 736 -28.01 28.30 34.96
CA ASP A 736 -27.81 29.65 34.44
C ASP A 736 -26.63 29.72 33.46
N LYS A 737 -26.50 30.87 32.77
CA LYS A 737 -25.44 31.12 31.78
C LYS A 737 -24.04 30.94 32.37
N GLY A 738 -23.81 31.41 33.60
CA GLY A 738 -22.50 31.37 34.23
C GLY A 738 -22.03 29.95 34.54
N CYS A 739 -22.95 29.06 34.94
CA CYS A 739 -22.62 27.64 35.13
C CYS A 739 -22.20 26.96 33.81
N LEU A 740 -22.91 27.27 32.72
CA LEU A 740 -22.62 26.73 31.40
C LEU A 740 -21.28 27.25 30.84
N THR A 741 -20.95 28.53 31.03
CA THR A 741 -19.66 29.09 30.59
C THR A 741 -18.49 28.53 31.40
N ARG A 742 -18.65 28.35 32.72
CA ARG A 742 -17.65 27.66 33.55
C ARG A 742 -17.44 26.21 33.14
N LEU A 743 -18.49 25.49 32.78
CA LEU A 743 -18.37 24.14 32.21
C LEU A 743 -17.53 24.16 30.92
N PHE A 744 -17.79 25.10 30.00
CA PHE A 744 -17.00 25.25 28.78
C PHE A 744 -15.52 25.50 29.09
N TYR A 745 -15.21 26.40 30.03
CA TYR A 745 -13.83 26.66 30.47
C TYR A 745 -13.18 25.39 31.05
N HIS A 746 -13.90 24.67 31.90
CA HIS A 746 -13.44 23.42 32.50
C HIS A 746 -13.07 22.38 31.42
N GLU A 747 -13.97 22.13 30.47
CA GLU A 747 -13.76 21.13 29.42
C GLU A 747 -12.61 21.52 28.47
N CYS A 748 -12.48 22.81 28.12
CA CYS A 748 -11.30 23.31 27.40
C CYS A 748 -10.01 23.03 28.18
N SER A 749 -9.97 23.28 29.49
CA SER A 749 -8.79 23.00 30.30
C SER A 749 -8.49 21.49 30.39
N ARG A 750 -9.50 20.63 30.55
CA ARG A 750 -9.30 19.18 30.64
C ARG A 750 -8.74 18.58 29.36
N VAL A 751 -9.14 19.10 28.20
CA VAL A 751 -8.73 18.56 26.89
C VAL A 751 -7.38 19.10 26.46
N PHE A 752 -7.16 20.40 26.63
CA PHE A 752 -6.01 21.11 26.04
C PHE A 752 -4.96 21.51 27.09
N HIS A 753 -5.37 22.19 28.17
CA HIS A 753 -4.44 22.72 29.19
C HIS A 753 -3.72 21.61 29.94
N ASP A 754 -4.38 20.49 30.24
CA ASP A 754 -3.78 19.37 30.98
C ASP A 754 -2.59 18.70 30.26
N ARG A 755 -2.40 18.96 28.96
CA ARG A 755 -1.22 18.50 28.22
C ARG A 755 -0.01 19.40 28.42
N LEU A 756 -0.19 20.63 28.89
CA LEU A 756 0.86 21.64 28.93
C LEU A 756 1.78 21.43 30.13
N ILE A 757 3.09 21.39 29.84
CA ILE A 757 4.13 21.10 30.83
C ILE A 757 4.70 22.34 31.49
N ASP A 758 4.85 23.44 30.73
CA ASP A 758 5.52 24.65 31.19
C ASP A 758 4.50 25.75 31.54
N ASP A 759 4.84 26.59 32.52
CA ASP A 759 3.96 27.68 32.96
C ASP A 759 3.79 28.78 31.91
N ILE A 760 4.75 28.93 31.00
CA ILE A 760 4.66 29.85 29.85
C ILE A 760 3.48 29.43 28.96
N ASP A 761 3.43 28.16 28.55
CA ASP A 761 2.37 27.63 27.69
C ASP A 761 1.01 27.66 28.40
N ARG A 762 0.99 27.37 29.71
CA ARG A 762 -0.23 27.44 30.53
C ARG A 762 -0.78 28.85 30.63
N ASN A 763 0.07 29.84 30.85
CA ASN A 763 -0.33 31.24 30.88
C ASN A 763 -0.81 31.72 29.50
N PHE A 764 -0.16 31.28 28.44
CA PHE A 764 -0.60 31.52 27.07
C PHE A 764 -2.01 30.94 26.82
N PHE A 765 -2.27 29.69 27.23
CA PHE A 765 -3.60 29.08 27.18
C PHE A 765 -4.63 29.88 27.97
N ASN A 766 -4.32 30.29 29.21
CA ASN A 766 -5.25 31.03 30.07
C ASN A 766 -5.59 32.41 29.49
N THR A 767 -4.64 33.06 28.83
CA THR A 767 -4.83 34.35 28.15
C THR A 767 -5.78 34.18 26.96
N MET A 768 -5.54 33.16 26.13
CA MET A 768 -6.43 32.82 25.02
C MET A 768 -7.85 32.45 25.49
N LEU A 769 -7.98 31.71 26.58
CA LEU A 769 -9.30 31.36 27.14
C LEU A 769 -10.05 32.61 27.65
N ALA A 770 -9.34 33.57 28.26
CA ALA A 770 -9.90 34.86 28.66
C ALA A 770 -10.36 35.71 27.46
N GLU A 771 -9.60 35.72 26.37
CA GLU A 771 -9.99 36.39 25.11
C GLU A 771 -11.27 35.79 24.53
N ILE A 772 -11.37 34.44 24.50
CA ILE A 772 -12.57 33.72 24.06
C ILE A 772 -13.77 34.00 24.98
N ALA A 773 -13.56 34.05 26.29
CA ALA A 773 -14.58 34.42 27.28
C ALA A 773 -15.18 35.81 26.99
N SER A 774 -14.31 36.79 26.73
CA SER A 774 -14.73 38.15 26.38
C SER A 774 -15.43 38.20 25.03
N LYS A 775 -14.88 37.52 24.02
CA LYS A 775 -15.36 37.58 22.63
C LYS A 775 -16.72 36.91 22.43
N PHE A 776 -16.90 35.69 22.96
CA PHE A 776 -18.08 34.88 22.68
C PHE A 776 -19.13 34.92 23.79
N PHE A 777 -18.74 35.19 25.04
CA PHE A 777 -19.65 35.19 26.18
C PHE A 777 -19.85 36.58 26.80
N SER A 778 -19.10 37.59 26.36
CA SER A 778 -19.10 38.95 26.94
C SER A 778 -18.75 38.94 28.44
N GLU A 779 -17.89 38.02 28.86
CA GLU A 779 -17.39 37.91 30.23
C GLU A 779 -15.97 38.44 30.32
N SER A 780 -15.72 39.43 31.19
CA SER A 780 -14.37 39.92 31.46
C SER A 780 -13.75 39.10 32.60
N ILE A 781 -12.83 38.21 32.26
CA ILE A 781 -12.14 37.32 33.20
C ILE A 781 -10.64 37.56 33.08
N GLU A 782 -9.95 37.79 34.20
CA GLU A 782 -8.50 37.86 34.23
C GLU A 782 -7.88 36.46 34.08
N ALA A 783 -6.87 36.32 33.23
CA ALA A 783 -6.20 35.04 32.97
C ALA A 783 -5.68 34.35 34.25
N ALA A 784 -5.20 35.14 35.22
CA ALA A 784 -4.70 34.63 36.51
C ALA A 784 -5.79 33.90 37.33
N LYS A 785 -7.07 34.21 37.11
CA LYS A 785 -8.20 33.61 37.84
C LYS A 785 -8.37 32.14 37.52
N PHE A 786 -8.00 31.69 36.33
CA PHE A 786 -8.04 30.27 35.94
C PHE A 786 -7.00 29.42 36.71
N SER A 787 -5.89 30.04 37.12
CA SER A 787 -4.86 29.37 37.93
C SER A 787 -5.17 29.40 39.42
N SER A 788 -5.72 30.51 39.93
CA SER A 788 -5.99 30.67 41.36
C SER A 788 -7.26 29.96 41.83
N ASN A 789 -8.27 29.83 40.97
CA ASN A 789 -9.55 29.19 41.29
C ASN A 789 -9.84 28.01 40.34
N PRO A 790 -9.34 26.80 40.66
CA PRO A 790 -9.60 25.63 39.84
C PRO A 790 -11.08 25.24 39.86
N LEU A 791 -11.63 24.94 38.68
CA LEU A 791 -13.01 24.46 38.52
C LEU A 791 -13.07 22.94 38.72
N PHE A 792 -13.87 22.49 39.67
CA PHE A 792 -14.12 21.07 39.93
C PHE A 792 -15.47 20.65 39.35
N PHE A 793 -15.46 19.60 38.54
CA PHE A 793 -16.66 18.93 38.06
C PHE A 793 -16.56 17.44 38.36
N GLY A 794 -17.67 16.81 38.69
CA GLY A 794 -17.73 15.39 39.00
C GLY A 794 -19.15 14.88 39.17
N ASP A 795 -19.30 13.57 39.22
CA ASP A 795 -20.59 12.86 39.33
C ASP A 795 -20.68 11.95 40.57
N PHE A 796 -19.66 11.99 41.43
CA PHE A 796 -19.46 11.07 42.55
C PHE A 796 -19.79 11.68 43.91
N MET A 797 -20.35 12.90 43.94
CA MET A 797 -20.72 13.61 45.18
C MET A 797 -21.83 12.91 45.98
N THR A 798 -22.63 12.05 45.34
CA THR A 798 -23.66 11.23 46.00
C THR A 798 -23.13 9.81 46.16
N VAL A 799 -22.69 9.46 47.36
CA VAL A 799 -22.11 8.15 47.69
C VAL A 799 -23.17 7.06 47.52
N GLY A 800 -22.78 5.93 46.91
CA GLY A 800 -23.66 4.78 46.70
C GLY A 800 -24.69 4.91 45.57
N ALA A 801 -24.78 6.06 44.89
CA ALA A 801 -25.72 6.24 43.78
C ALA A 801 -25.36 5.31 42.59
N PRO A 802 -26.36 4.64 41.97
CA PRO A 802 -26.16 3.87 40.75
C PRO A 802 -25.71 4.80 39.61
N ARG A 803 -24.95 4.28 38.65
CA ARG A 803 -24.27 5.09 37.62
C ARG A 803 -25.25 5.95 36.81
N GLU A 804 -26.46 5.45 36.60
CA GLU A 804 -27.53 6.10 35.83
C GLU A 804 -28.10 7.34 36.53
N GLU A 805 -28.00 7.41 37.86
CA GLU A 805 -28.51 8.52 38.67
C GLU A 805 -27.43 9.57 38.98
N ARG A 806 -26.17 9.30 38.61
CA ARG A 806 -25.03 10.20 38.84
C ARG A 806 -25.04 11.39 37.88
N LEU A 807 -25.27 12.57 38.44
CA LEU A 807 -25.29 13.85 37.72
C LEU A 807 -23.89 14.45 37.65
N TYR A 808 -23.42 14.76 36.45
CA TYR A 808 -22.16 15.50 36.26
C TYR A 808 -22.41 17.00 36.48
N GLU A 809 -21.88 17.55 37.58
CA GLU A 809 -22.16 18.93 38.01
C GLU A 809 -20.92 19.65 38.57
N GLU A 810 -21.03 20.98 38.69
CA GLU A 810 -20.00 21.83 39.29
C GLU A 810 -19.96 21.65 40.80
N ILE A 811 -18.78 21.35 41.35
CA ILE A 811 -18.55 21.14 42.78
C ILE A 811 -17.96 22.41 43.37
N THR A 812 -18.79 23.18 44.07
CA THR A 812 -18.40 24.46 44.68
C THR A 812 -17.93 24.34 46.13
N ASP A 813 -18.34 23.29 46.84
CA ASP A 813 -17.99 23.02 48.23
C ASP A 813 -16.76 22.09 48.33
N PHE A 814 -15.58 22.70 48.47
CA PHE A 814 -14.31 21.98 48.54
C PHE A 814 -14.15 21.12 49.82
N PRO A 815 -14.49 21.59 51.03
CA PRO A 815 -14.48 20.74 52.23
C PRO A 815 -15.38 19.50 52.08
N LYS A 816 -16.57 19.65 51.50
CA LYS A 816 -17.46 18.51 51.25
C LYS A 816 -16.86 17.52 50.26
N LEU A 817 -16.25 18.01 49.17
CA LEU A 817 -15.55 17.17 48.19
C LEU A 817 -14.43 16.34 48.86
N GLN A 818 -13.63 16.98 49.71
CA GLN A 818 -12.57 16.29 50.44
C GLN A 818 -13.12 15.21 51.38
N GLY A 819 -14.22 15.49 52.08
CA GLY A 819 -14.90 14.51 52.93
C GLY A 819 -15.43 13.30 52.16
N VAL A 820 -16.07 13.52 51.01
CA VAL A 820 -16.57 12.44 50.14
C VAL A 820 -15.43 11.54 49.62
N LEU A 821 -14.30 12.13 49.23
CA LEU A 821 -13.14 11.34 48.78
C LEU A 821 -12.51 10.54 49.92
N GLN A 822 -12.53 11.07 51.14
CA GLN A 822 -12.08 10.36 52.34
C GLN A 822 -12.98 9.15 52.64
N GLU A 823 -14.30 9.31 52.51
CA GLU A 823 -15.28 8.22 52.66
C GLU A 823 -15.03 7.09 51.63
N TYR A 824 -14.82 7.44 50.36
CA TYR A 824 -14.46 6.45 49.33
C TYR A 824 -13.13 5.73 49.62
N LEU A 825 -12.15 6.42 50.21
CA LEU A 825 -10.88 5.81 50.61
C LEU A 825 -11.06 4.81 51.77
N GLU A 826 -11.92 5.14 52.73
CA GLU A 826 -12.28 4.26 53.84
C GLU A 826 -12.98 3.00 53.32
N ASP A 827 -13.99 3.16 52.45
CA ASP A 827 -14.67 2.04 51.79
C ASP A 827 -13.69 1.16 51.01
N TYR A 828 -12.78 1.76 50.24
CA TYR A 828 -11.75 1.02 49.51
C TYR A 828 -10.87 0.22 50.47
N ASN A 829 -10.43 0.81 51.58
CA ASN A 829 -9.60 0.14 52.58
C ASN A 829 -10.34 -0.95 53.36
N MET A 830 -11.66 -0.85 53.49
CA MET A 830 -12.48 -1.92 54.08
C MET A 830 -12.60 -3.13 53.15
N VAL A 831 -12.66 -2.91 51.84
CA VAL A 831 -12.80 -3.99 50.84
C VAL A 831 -11.46 -4.66 50.51
N TYR A 832 -10.36 -3.91 50.49
CA TYR A 832 -9.05 -4.40 50.08
C TYR A 832 -8.07 -4.52 51.26
N SER A 833 -7.43 -5.68 51.38
CA SER A 833 -6.51 -6.01 52.49
C SER A 833 -5.21 -5.19 52.55
N LYS A 834 -4.91 -4.37 51.53
CA LYS A 834 -3.73 -3.51 51.48
C LYS A 834 -4.17 -2.06 51.69
N GLU A 835 -4.03 -1.58 52.92
CA GLU A 835 -4.39 -0.22 53.33
C GLU A 835 -3.64 0.83 52.49
N SER A 836 -4.40 1.70 51.83
CA SER A 836 -3.91 2.86 51.09
C SER A 836 -4.03 4.10 51.97
N LYS A 837 -2.90 4.75 52.27
CA LYS A 837 -2.84 5.98 53.08
C LYS A 837 -2.66 7.20 52.19
N LEU A 838 -3.74 7.60 51.52
CA LEU A 838 -3.76 8.78 50.66
C LEU A 838 -4.14 10.02 51.45
N VAL A 839 -3.51 11.15 51.11
CA VAL A 839 -3.85 12.47 51.65
C VAL A 839 -4.37 13.33 50.50
N PHE A 840 -5.61 13.80 50.63
CA PHE A 840 -6.29 14.59 49.60
C PHE A 840 -5.98 16.10 49.75
N PHE A 841 -4.81 16.53 49.27
CA PHE A 841 -4.53 17.94 49.01
C PHE A 841 -5.05 18.37 47.63
N VAL A 842 -5.07 19.67 47.34
CA VAL A 842 -5.73 20.26 46.15
C VAL A 842 -5.37 19.54 44.85
N ASP A 843 -4.09 19.28 44.58
CA ASP A 843 -3.66 18.62 43.34
C ASP A 843 -4.11 17.16 43.28
N ALA A 844 -4.06 16.42 44.40
CA ALA A 844 -4.55 15.05 44.47
C ALA A 844 -6.05 14.98 44.13
N ILE A 845 -6.84 15.91 44.67
CA ILE A 845 -8.27 16.04 44.37
C ILE A 845 -8.49 16.37 42.90
N GLN A 846 -7.75 17.35 42.35
CA GLN A 846 -7.85 17.69 40.92
C GLN A 846 -7.55 16.47 40.04
N HIS A 847 -6.52 15.68 40.36
CA HIS A 847 -6.18 14.48 39.60
C HIS A 847 -7.30 13.43 39.66
N VAL A 848 -7.91 13.20 40.83
CA VAL A 848 -9.05 12.30 40.95
C VAL A 848 -10.23 12.78 40.12
N CYS A 849 -10.58 14.07 40.16
CA CYS A 849 -11.66 14.63 39.33
C CYS A 849 -11.36 14.43 37.83
N ARG A 850 -10.11 14.66 37.39
CA ARG A 850 -9.69 14.43 35.99
C ARG A 850 -9.85 12.96 35.60
N ILE A 851 -9.40 12.04 36.45
CA ILE A 851 -9.48 10.59 36.21
C ILE A 851 -10.94 10.15 36.14
N ALA A 852 -11.77 10.55 37.10
CA ALA A 852 -13.20 10.25 37.11
C ALA A 852 -13.90 10.77 35.84
N ARG A 853 -13.63 12.02 35.44
CA ARG A 853 -14.16 12.61 34.19
C ARG A 853 -13.74 11.80 32.96
N MET A 854 -12.50 11.32 32.89
CA MET A 854 -12.02 10.53 31.75
C MET A 854 -12.66 9.13 31.71
N ILE A 855 -12.81 8.46 32.85
CA ILE A 855 -13.39 7.11 32.95
C ILE A 855 -14.91 7.12 32.68
N ARG A 856 -15.60 8.22 33.04
CA ARG A 856 -17.03 8.38 32.76
C ARG A 856 -17.35 8.37 31.27
N GLN A 857 -16.46 8.89 30.43
CA GLN A 857 -16.66 9.00 28.99
C GLN A 857 -16.59 7.64 28.28
N ASP A 858 -17.49 7.42 27.33
CA ASP A 858 -17.41 6.25 26.44
C ASP A 858 -16.09 6.23 25.69
N ARG A 859 -15.41 5.08 25.68
CA ARG A 859 -14.06 4.88 25.13
C ARG A 859 -12.99 5.80 25.75
N GLY A 860 -13.25 6.34 26.94
CA GLY A 860 -12.32 7.15 27.70
C GLY A 860 -11.13 6.34 28.21
N ASN A 861 -9.92 6.72 27.79
CA ASN A 861 -8.68 6.13 28.25
C ASN A 861 -7.75 7.25 28.75
N ALA A 862 -7.17 7.07 29.93
CA ALA A 862 -6.27 8.04 30.54
C ALA A 862 -4.82 7.53 30.47
N LEU A 863 -3.91 8.36 29.94
CA LEU A 863 -2.47 8.14 30.02
C LEU A 863 -1.87 9.14 31.03
N LEU A 864 -1.50 8.64 32.21
CA LEU A 864 -0.95 9.48 33.28
C LEU A 864 0.57 9.52 33.20
N VAL A 865 1.11 10.67 32.78
CA VAL A 865 2.57 10.90 32.66
C VAL A 865 3.04 11.77 33.81
N GLY A 866 4.11 11.35 34.49
CA GLY A 866 4.72 12.11 35.59
C GLY A 866 5.74 11.28 36.37
N VAL A 867 6.49 11.93 37.27
CA VAL A 867 7.58 11.32 38.05
C VAL A 867 7.10 10.11 38.86
N GLY A 868 7.93 9.08 39.00
CA GLY A 868 7.63 7.92 39.86
C GLY A 868 7.39 8.33 41.32
N GLY A 869 6.49 7.65 42.02
CA GLY A 869 6.20 7.94 43.43
C GLY A 869 5.16 9.03 43.70
N THR A 870 4.62 9.69 42.68
CA THR A 870 3.60 10.77 42.83
C THR A 870 2.17 10.28 43.07
N GLY A 871 1.98 9.02 43.47
CA GLY A 871 0.64 8.48 43.77
C GLY A 871 -0.26 8.16 42.57
N LYS A 872 0.23 8.23 41.32
CA LYS A 872 -0.58 7.94 40.10
C LYS A 872 -1.37 6.64 40.19
N GLN A 873 -0.72 5.54 40.57
CA GLN A 873 -1.36 4.23 40.70
C GLN A 873 -2.43 4.24 41.80
N SER A 874 -2.16 4.91 42.91
CA SER A 874 -3.05 4.97 44.07
C SER A 874 -4.28 5.85 43.82
N LEU A 875 -4.15 6.95 43.08
CA LEU A 875 -5.27 7.82 42.71
C LEU A 875 -6.12 7.25 41.56
N THR A 876 -5.57 6.30 40.78
CA THR A 876 -6.30 5.66 39.68
C THR A 876 -7.18 4.50 40.16
N ARG A 877 -6.74 3.81 41.21
CA ARG A 877 -7.50 2.76 41.90
C ARG A 877 -8.55 3.40 42.77
#